data_AF-A0A836SHM5-F1
#
_entry.id   AF-A0A836SHM5-F1
#
_cell.length_a   1.000
_cell.length_b   1.000
_cell.length_c   1.000
_cell.angle_alpha   90.00
_cell.angle_beta   90.00
_cell.angle_gamma   90.00
#
_symmetry.space_group_name_H-M   'P 1'
#
loop_
_entity.id
_entity.type
_entity.pdbx_description
1 polymer ?
#
loop_
_entity_poly.entity_id
_entity_poly.type
_entity_poly.pdbx_seq_one_letter_code
_entity_poly.pdbx_strand_id
1 'polypeptide(L)'
;MPTVPLEFPILVTPSKKGYHLRPLFSDSPCRTAKRFRDAVELLIKDVRRQFQAFETSRETIDELLWFAFNPKLKFETKKLCFSLGSYMIFGDFAVVRFFLKNHQIIFLPEFNNFFAIVSDNLFEYGSFAEQLNSIIYDRLQEDRKNDPNNFKPNGYYATGSEFVTNVSLQVTVKQAKFPFEEKIDTWFASLSGQQQHFSGETELARVASNWRDHYPNQLQRAALRESVVDRLSKLIFGSSMTAIVIIGRPGCGRTTVLQETFYRYLQEQENHPHSAATIWHLDPNRVIAGMSIVGMWQRRFESILEYIIKGKPKSLANARPRLFIDNLIALFRIGKSAQDSLTLSDVLKPYLEQRALTFIAEASPEEWNVVMETDRRFADLCQVFRLEEPSIADAARIALKERARLEQVHECEIDNEAIERIFALTHSLLRSTARPGNIVSFIERLAAKHRYGKVDIATVETAVSEISRISTDILDRQKTLRFEAVQEALSAHLIGQQEAITSLVEVIQTIKAGLQDPKKPLTTLLFIGPTGVGKTEAAKVLTRYLFTDESQLIRLDMNEFVTDADVGRLIGNWARPDGLLTTQVRHQPFSVLLLDEIEKAHPAIHDLLLQVLGEGRLTDALGRTTDFTNTIIILTSNLGAEQASRHLGFVKQDKQNQASSYRAAVEDFFRPELLNRLDRIVVFKSLELQDAVAITRLQLNELLQRDGFVRRTTILNIDEQALIEVAERGFDAVLGGRALKRAIERDLTALAATQLVGLTATQPILLEIKWIKERLQPCITALAPVSQDKSVSALTQQTLTPNGVSQLLESVSELRERLYKLRDSEGKSLEQIAISNKMRLLLTLQELAFEIKEELEEILWAIETARDPNETRFTNTSQSIPFQINWTGEQYLNVAEMYAHQDIRDYLEEMYVIAPKLIRDANSNWINV
;
A
#
# COMPACT_ATOMS: atom_id res chain seq x y z
N MET A 1 37.53 18.71 -0.99
CA MET A 1 36.86 17.41 -1.14
C MET A 1 36.23 17.08 0.19
N PRO A 2 34.93 16.75 0.24
CA PRO A 2 34.28 16.35 1.48
C PRO A 2 34.96 15.12 2.08
N THR A 3 35.16 15.13 3.39
CA THR A 3 35.62 13.99 4.17
C THR A 3 34.41 13.33 4.84
N VAL A 4 34.22 12.04 4.61
CA VAL A 4 33.13 11.25 5.17
C VAL A 4 33.67 10.41 6.34
N PRO A 5 33.14 10.55 7.55
CA PRO A 5 33.40 9.61 8.64
C PRO A 5 32.74 8.26 8.32
N LEU A 6 33.54 7.19 8.29
CA LEU A 6 33.04 5.82 8.19
C LEU A 6 33.29 5.10 9.51
N GLU A 7 32.23 4.50 10.05
CA GLU A 7 32.30 3.56 11.16
C GLU A 7 31.58 2.29 10.73
N PHE A 8 32.30 1.17 10.63
CA PHE A 8 31.72 -0.10 10.18
C PHE A 8 32.21 -1.28 11.01
N PRO A 9 31.36 -2.33 11.15
CA PRO A 9 31.74 -3.56 11.81
C PRO A 9 32.66 -4.41 10.92
N ILE A 10 33.63 -5.07 11.54
CA ILE A 10 34.56 -6.02 10.93
C ILE A 10 34.40 -7.39 11.59
N LEU A 11 34.39 -8.45 10.77
CA LEU A 11 34.46 -9.83 11.23
C LEU A 11 35.93 -10.21 11.42
N VAL A 12 36.26 -10.75 12.60
CA VAL A 12 37.60 -11.19 12.97
C VAL A 12 37.61 -12.70 13.12
N THR A 13 38.39 -13.39 12.29
CA THR A 13 38.56 -14.85 12.33
C THR A 13 40.00 -15.18 12.74
N PRO A 14 40.24 -15.61 14.00
CA PRO A 14 41.55 -16.08 14.43
C PRO A 14 41.95 -17.38 13.71
N SER A 15 43.18 -17.44 13.21
CA SER A 15 43.71 -18.62 12.52
C SER A 15 45.16 -18.90 12.89
N LYS A 16 45.67 -20.10 12.54
CA LYS A 16 47.09 -20.46 12.70
C LYS A 16 48.06 -19.52 11.96
N LYS A 17 47.58 -18.80 10.94
CA LYS A 17 48.37 -17.83 10.14
C LYS A 17 48.28 -16.40 10.69
N GLY A 18 47.47 -16.15 11.72
CA GLY A 18 47.20 -14.83 12.29
C GLY A 18 45.70 -14.48 12.31
N TYR A 19 45.39 -13.22 12.50
CA TYR A 19 44.02 -12.69 12.49
C TYR A 19 43.61 -12.35 11.06
N HIS A 20 42.55 -12.98 10.57
CA HIS A 20 41.89 -12.63 9.32
C HIS A 20 40.77 -11.62 9.59
N LEU A 21 40.73 -10.56 8.81
CA LEU A 21 39.81 -9.43 8.96
C LEU A 21 39.13 -9.14 7.63
N ARG A 22 37.82 -8.92 7.69
CA ARG A 22 37.03 -8.35 6.58
C ARG A 22 35.90 -7.48 7.15
N PRO A 23 35.39 -6.49 6.39
CA PRO A 23 34.14 -5.83 6.74
C PRO A 23 33.02 -6.88 6.91
N LEU A 24 32.12 -6.66 7.86
CA LEU A 24 31.10 -7.67 8.17
C LEU A 24 30.16 -7.91 6.99
N PHE A 25 29.75 -6.85 6.30
CA PHE A 25 28.76 -6.89 5.21
C PHE A 25 29.39 -6.83 3.81
N SER A 26 30.72 -6.98 3.70
CA SER A 26 31.42 -7.00 2.41
C SER A 26 32.53 -8.04 2.41
N ASP A 27 32.72 -8.70 1.27
CA ASP A 27 33.77 -9.71 1.10
C ASP A 27 35.16 -9.10 0.85
N SER A 28 35.22 -7.80 0.54
CA SER A 28 36.45 -7.08 0.21
C SER A 28 36.44 -5.67 0.82
N PRO A 29 37.58 -5.13 1.28
CA PRO A 29 38.91 -5.74 1.31
C PRO A 29 39.11 -6.71 2.49
N CYS A 30 39.88 -7.78 2.30
CA CYS A 30 40.23 -8.72 3.36
C CYS A 30 41.75 -8.74 3.65
N ARG A 31 42.15 -8.87 4.93
CA ARG A 31 43.56 -8.85 5.34
C ARG A 31 43.86 -9.86 6.44
N THR A 32 45.06 -10.44 6.37
CA THR A 32 45.55 -11.39 7.37
C THR A 32 46.92 -10.96 7.86
N ALA A 33 47.11 -10.82 9.18
CA ALA A 33 48.43 -10.58 9.77
C ALA A 33 48.60 -11.34 11.10
N LYS A 34 49.86 -11.60 11.48
CA LYS A 34 50.18 -12.34 12.72
C LYS A 34 49.67 -11.63 13.99
N ARG A 35 49.63 -10.29 13.98
CA ARG A 35 49.09 -9.47 15.07
C ARG A 35 47.81 -8.79 14.62
N PHE A 36 46.83 -8.73 15.51
CA PHE A 36 45.52 -8.09 15.25
C PHE A 36 45.66 -6.62 14.82
N ARG A 37 46.50 -5.84 15.51
CA ARG A 37 46.76 -4.43 15.18
C ARG A 37 47.27 -4.26 13.73
N ASP A 38 48.25 -5.06 13.33
CA ASP A 38 48.85 -4.99 12.00
C ASP A 38 47.80 -5.31 10.91
N ALA A 39 46.90 -6.27 11.18
CA ALA A 39 45.82 -6.63 10.28
C ALA A 39 44.80 -5.47 10.14
N VAL A 40 44.44 -4.81 11.25
CA VAL A 40 43.53 -3.65 11.25
C VAL A 40 44.15 -2.47 10.49
N GLU A 41 45.44 -2.17 10.69
CA GLU A 41 46.14 -1.09 9.98
C GLU A 41 46.18 -1.34 8.46
N LEU A 42 46.45 -2.58 8.04
CA LEU A 42 46.40 -2.97 6.62
C LEU A 42 44.99 -2.80 6.06
N LEU A 43 43.96 -3.27 6.78
CA LEU A 43 42.57 -3.14 6.35
C LEU A 43 42.17 -1.66 6.18
N ILE A 44 42.48 -0.81 7.15
CA ILE A 44 42.22 0.64 7.09
C ILE A 44 42.91 1.27 5.88
N LYS A 45 44.15 0.85 5.58
CA LYS A 45 44.90 1.35 4.44
C LYS A 45 44.24 0.98 3.11
N ASP A 46 43.69 -0.22 2.98
CA ASP A 46 43.01 -0.65 1.76
C ASP A 46 41.66 0.01 1.58
N VAL A 47 40.87 0.13 2.65
CA VAL A 47 39.59 0.88 2.61
C VAL A 47 39.86 2.33 2.23
N ARG A 48 40.88 2.97 2.81
CA ARG A 48 41.26 4.34 2.42
C ARG A 48 41.69 4.43 0.95
N ARG A 49 42.40 3.42 0.43
CA ARG A 49 42.83 3.38 -0.97
C ARG A 49 41.65 3.17 -1.93
N GLN A 50 40.68 2.33 -1.55
CA GLN A 50 39.45 2.10 -2.30
C GLN A 50 38.68 3.42 -2.51
N PHE A 51 38.59 4.24 -1.45
CA PHE A 51 37.84 5.49 -1.51
C PHE A 51 38.66 6.72 -1.96
N GLN A 52 39.99 6.61 -2.18
CA GLN A 52 40.87 7.75 -2.48
C GLN A 52 40.55 8.46 -3.81
N ALA A 53 39.95 7.75 -4.78
CA ALA A 53 39.54 8.28 -6.09
C ALA A 53 38.04 8.07 -6.35
N PHE A 54 37.27 7.77 -5.31
CA PHE A 54 35.86 7.43 -5.43
C PHE A 54 35.03 8.66 -5.77
N GLU A 55 34.23 8.55 -6.83
CA GLU A 55 33.28 9.57 -7.27
C GLU A 55 31.87 9.16 -6.85
N THR A 56 31.20 10.04 -6.09
CA THR A 56 29.82 9.79 -5.63
C THR A 56 28.86 10.01 -6.78
N SER A 57 28.26 8.93 -7.27
CA SER A 57 27.21 8.92 -8.30
C SER A 57 26.09 7.97 -7.86
N ARG A 58 24.92 8.02 -8.52
CA ARG A 58 23.80 7.10 -8.23
C ARG A 58 24.16 5.64 -8.49
N GLU A 59 25.19 5.34 -9.29
CA GLU A 59 25.61 3.96 -9.58
C GLU A 59 26.67 3.44 -8.60
N THR A 60 27.40 4.34 -7.92
CA THR A 60 28.54 3.97 -7.07
C THR A 60 28.24 4.07 -5.59
N ILE A 61 27.22 4.84 -5.18
CA ILE A 61 26.97 5.19 -3.78
C ILE A 61 26.65 3.97 -2.87
N ASP A 62 26.13 2.86 -3.40
CA ASP A 62 25.95 1.60 -2.65
C ASP A 62 27.23 1.14 -1.95
N GLU A 63 28.38 1.23 -2.63
CA GLU A 63 29.65 0.82 -2.04
C GLU A 63 30.02 1.66 -0.83
N LEU A 64 29.67 2.95 -0.82
CA LEU A 64 29.91 3.82 0.33
C LEU A 64 28.94 3.51 1.48
N LEU A 65 27.69 3.19 1.16
CA LEU A 65 26.63 2.93 2.15
C LEU A 65 26.89 1.68 2.98
N TRP A 66 27.45 0.61 2.39
CA TRP A 66 27.82 -0.59 3.14
C TRP A 66 28.90 -0.34 4.21
N PHE A 67 29.80 0.62 4.00
CA PHE A 67 30.79 1.05 5.00
C PHE A 67 30.27 2.13 5.95
N ALA A 68 29.10 2.71 5.68
CA ALA A 68 28.38 3.59 6.61
C ALA A 68 27.33 2.82 7.44
N PHE A 69 27.03 1.58 7.06
CA PHE A 69 26.02 0.75 7.69
C PHE A 69 26.56 0.06 8.96
N ASN A 70 26.19 0.60 10.12
CA ASN A 70 26.62 0.11 11.44
C ASN A 70 25.43 0.06 12.43
N PRO A 71 24.53 -0.92 12.28
CA PRO A 71 23.39 -1.07 13.19
C PRO A 71 23.87 -1.57 14.57
N LYS A 72 23.03 -1.37 15.60
CA LYS A 72 23.23 -2.04 16.89
C LYS A 72 23.04 -3.55 16.72
N LEU A 73 24.15 -4.26 16.55
CA LEU A 73 24.18 -5.69 16.28
C LEU A 73 24.61 -6.52 17.48
N LYS A 74 24.15 -7.76 17.52
CA LYS A 74 24.54 -8.81 18.46
C LYS A 74 25.11 -9.98 17.66
N PHE A 75 26.40 -10.27 17.84
CA PHE A 75 27.05 -11.45 17.28
C PHE A 75 26.96 -12.61 18.26
N GLU A 76 26.59 -13.80 17.80
CA GLU A 76 26.57 -15.02 18.58
C GLU A 76 26.88 -16.24 17.72
N THR A 77 27.46 -17.26 18.36
CA THR A 77 27.69 -18.56 17.73
C THR A 77 26.61 -19.53 18.21
N LYS A 78 25.97 -20.24 17.29
CA LYS A 78 24.90 -21.20 17.59
C LYS A 78 25.28 -22.60 17.13
N LYS A 79 25.29 -23.57 18.06
CA LYS A 79 25.37 -24.99 17.72
C LYS A 79 24.04 -25.45 17.16
N LEU A 80 24.08 -26.09 16.00
CA LEU A 80 22.90 -26.72 15.39
C LEU A 80 23.22 -28.17 15.04
N CYS A 81 22.23 -29.04 15.19
CA CYS A 81 22.32 -30.46 14.89
C CYS A 81 21.07 -30.91 14.12
N PHE A 82 21.22 -31.30 12.86
CA PHE A 82 20.11 -31.85 12.07
C PHE A 82 20.59 -32.69 10.88
N SER A 83 19.74 -33.57 10.35
CA SER A 83 20.06 -34.41 9.20
C SER A 83 19.67 -33.74 7.88
N LEU A 84 20.61 -33.61 6.96
CA LEU A 84 20.40 -33.12 5.59
C LEU A 84 20.70 -34.23 4.56
N GLY A 85 19.71 -35.09 4.33
CA GLY A 85 19.86 -36.30 3.50
C GLY A 85 20.88 -37.27 4.09
N SER A 86 22.00 -37.51 3.39
CA SER A 86 23.09 -38.38 3.86
C SER A 86 24.10 -37.68 4.78
N TYR A 87 23.98 -36.37 4.97
CA TYR A 87 24.88 -35.59 5.81
C TYR A 87 24.26 -35.34 7.19
N MET A 88 25.04 -35.54 8.25
CA MET A 88 24.72 -35.01 9.57
C MET A 88 25.37 -33.64 9.71
N ILE A 89 24.53 -32.62 9.83
CA ILE A 89 24.97 -31.26 10.13
C ILE A 89 25.11 -31.17 11.64
N PHE A 90 26.33 -30.93 12.12
CA PHE A 90 26.66 -30.78 13.53
C PHE A 90 27.83 -29.83 13.63
N GLY A 91 27.55 -28.57 13.94
CA GLY A 91 28.56 -27.52 13.91
C GLY A 91 28.08 -26.22 14.55
N ASP A 92 29.05 -25.34 14.81
CA ASP A 92 28.85 -23.98 15.26
C ASP A 92 28.59 -23.06 14.06
N PHE A 93 27.59 -22.20 14.14
CA PHE A 93 27.25 -21.23 13.09
C PHE A 93 27.34 -19.80 13.62
N ALA A 94 28.03 -18.93 12.88
CA ALA A 94 28.14 -17.52 13.22
C ALA A 94 26.86 -16.79 12.80
N VAL A 95 26.20 -16.13 13.74
CA VAL A 95 24.93 -15.41 13.52
C VAL A 95 25.05 -13.99 14.05
N VAL A 96 24.73 -13.03 13.19
CA VAL A 96 24.61 -11.62 13.57
C VAL A 96 23.15 -11.25 13.58
N ARG A 97 22.70 -10.56 14.64
CA ARG A 97 21.30 -10.14 14.81
C ARG A 97 21.22 -8.64 15.01
N PHE A 98 20.32 -7.96 14.32
CA PHE A 98 20.06 -6.55 14.53
C PHE A 98 18.62 -6.19 14.11
N PHE A 99 18.14 -5.02 14.56
CA PHE A 99 16.81 -4.52 14.20
C PHE A 99 16.89 -3.42 13.15
N LEU A 100 16.03 -3.49 12.14
CA LEU A 100 15.76 -2.40 11.19
C LEU A 100 14.26 -2.15 11.08
N LYS A 101 13.83 -0.91 11.35
CA LYS A 101 12.41 -0.49 11.26
C LYS A 101 11.42 -1.55 11.80
N ASN A 102 11.64 -1.99 13.04
CA ASN A 102 10.85 -3.00 13.77
C ASN A 102 10.88 -4.44 13.22
N HIS A 103 11.79 -4.77 12.32
CA HIS A 103 12.02 -6.15 11.88
C HIS A 103 13.33 -6.67 12.47
N GLN A 104 13.29 -7.89 13.01
CA GLN A 104 14.49 -8.60 13.46
C GLN A 104 15.16 -9.26 12.26
N ILE A 105 16.38 -8.85 11.94
CA ILE A 105 17.16 -9.37 10.82
C ILE A 105 18.28 -10.23 11.37
N ILE A 106 18.45 -11.41 10.78
CA ILE A 106 19.62 -12.25 10.94
C ILE A 106 20.53 -12.11 9.73
N PHE A 107 21.83 -12.10 9.98
CA PHE A 107 22.87 -12.11 8.98
C PHE A 107 23.82 -13.27 9.25
N LEU A 108 24.09 -14.05 8.21
CA LEU A 108 24.90 -15.26 8.25
C LEU A 108 26.17 -15.05 7.40
N PRO A 109 27.32 -14.73 8.04
CA PRO A 109 28.53 -14.36 7.33
C PRO A 109 29.10 -15.49 6.45
N GLU A 110 28.97 -16.74 6.90
CA GLU A 110 29.51 -17.92 6.19
C GLU A 110 28.58 -18.44 5.08
N PHE A 111 27.39 -17.84 4.91
CA PHE A 111 26.40 -18.21 3.89
C PHE A 111 26.35 -17.15 2.79
N ASN A 112 27.50 -16.79 2.21
CA ASN A 112 27.60 -15.73 1.19
C ASN A 112 26.93 -14.41 1.65
N ASN A 113 27.15 -14.01 2.91
CA ASN A 113 26.59 -12.80 3.51
C ASN A 113 25.04 -12.76 3.43
N PHE A 114 24.39 -13.90 3.68
CA PHE A 114 22.94 -14.04 3.59
C PHE A 114 22.20 -13.28 4.70
N PHE A 115 21.09 -12.62 4.34
CA PHE A 115 20.18 -11.97 5.27
C PHE A 115 18.83 -12.67 5.28
N ALA A 116 18.25 -12.83 6.46
CA ALA A 116 16.87 -13.28 6.62
C ALA A 116 16.14 -12.46 7.68
N ILE A 117 14.82 -12.38 7.54
CA ILE A 117 13.93 -11.75 8.53
C ILE A 117 13.37 -12.86 9.39
N VAL A 118 13.42 -12.68 10.70
CA VAL A 118 12.88 -13.61 11.70
C VAL A 118 11.67 -12.98 12.36
N SER A 119 10.61 -13.76 12.54
CA SER A 119 9.37 -13.29 13.13
C SER A 119 9.42 -13.42 14.65
N ASP A 120 8.98 -12.37 15.36
CA ASP A 120 8.77 -12.42 16.80
C ASP A 120 7.48 -13.17 17.18
N ASN A 121 6.68 -13.59 16.19
CA ASN A 121 5.46 -14.37 16.41
C ASN A 121 5.76 -15.85 16.64
N LEU A 122 6.17 -16.17 17.88
CA LEU A 122 6.47 -17.51 18.37
C LEU A 122 5.34 -18.53 18.12
N PHE A 123 4.07 -18.09 18.09
CA PHE A 123 2.91 -18.97 17.90
C PHE A 123 2.74 -19.46 16.46
N GLU A 124 3.28 -18.72 15.49
CA GLU A 124 3.11 -19.00 14.07
C GLU A 124 4.37 -19.58 13.44
N TYR A 125 5.55 -19.18 13.94
CA TYR A 125 6.84 -19.51 13.30
C TYR A 125 7.82 -20.27 14.22
N GLY A 126 7.47 -20.59 15.47
CA GLY A 126 8.33 -21.36 16.37
C GLY A 126 9.45 -20.54 17.03
N SER A 127 10.28 -21.19 17.83
CA SER A 127 11.38 -20.53 18.56
C SER A 127 12.44 -19.94 17.62
N PHE A 128 13.24 -18.98 18.11
CA PHE A 128 14.36 -18.43 17.32
C PHE A 128 15.30 -19.53 16.81
N ALA A 129 15.53 -20.57 17.62
CA ALA A 129 16.39 -21.70 17.24
C ALA A 129 15.73 -22.57 16.15
N GLU A 130 14.42 -22.79 16.21
CA GLU A 130 13.67 -23.50 15.16
C GLU A 130 13.64 -22.71 13.85
N GLN A 131 13.37 -21.41 13.91
CA GLN A 131 13.40 -20.53 12.74
C GLN A 131 14.79 -20.50 12.11
N LEU A 132 15.84 -20.37 12.93
CA LEU A 132 17.23 -20.43 12.46
C LEU A 132 17.59 -21.79 11.85
N ASN A 133 17.17 -22.89 12.48
CA ASN A 133 17.34 -24.24 11.95
C ASN A 133 16.66 -24.41 10.59
N SER A 134 15.41 -23.95 10.45
CA SER A 134 14.68 -24.01 9.18
C SER A 134 15.41 -23.20 8.09
N ILE A 135 15.79 -21.96 8.39
CA ILE A 135 16.49 -21.09 7.44
C ILE A 135 17.80 -21.71 6.96
N ILE A 136 18.60 -22.25 7.88
CA ILE A 136 19.88 -22.88 7.54
C ILE A 136 19.66 -24.22 6.81
N TYR A 137 18.65 -25.00 7.21
CA TYR A 137 18.29 -26.24 6.53
C TYR A 137 17.91 -25.99 5.07
N ASP A 138 16.99 -25.05 4.83
CA ASP A 138 16.52 -24.71 3.49
C ASP A 138 17.66 -24.21 2.62
N ARG A 139 18.54 -23.36 3.18
CA ARG A 139 19.67 -22.83 2.44
C ARG A 139 20.70 -23.90 2.07
N LEU A 140 21.07 -24.76 3.02
CA LEU A 140 21.99 -25.87 2.73
C LEU A 140 21.36 -26.89 1.77
N GLN A 141 20.05 -27.06 1.78
CA GLN A 141 19.34 -27.92 0.84
C GLN A 141 19.41 -27.34 -0.59
N GLU A 142 19.24 -26.03 -0.75
CA GLU A 142 19.36 -25.32 -2.01
C GLU A 142 20.79 -25.39 -2.58
N ASP A 143 21.80 -25.09 -1.76
CA ASP A 143 23.21 -25.18 -2.17
C ASP A 143 23.61 -26.62 -2.56
N ARG A 144 23.06 -27.63 -1.87
CA ARG A 144 23.24 -29.05 -2.23
C ARG A 144 22.56 -29.41 -3.56
N LYS A 145 21.40 -28.84 -3.88
CA LYS A 145 20.71 -29.07 -5.17
C LYS A 145 21.49 -28.43 -6.32
N ASN A 146 22.08 -27.26 -6.08
CA ASN A 146 22.82 -26.50 -7.10
C ASN A 146 24.19 -27.10 -7.43
N ASP A 147 24.93 -27.64 -6.45
CA ASP A 147 26.20 -28.35 -6.69
C ASP A 147 26.31 -29.67 -5.88
N PRO A 148 25.66 -30.76 -6.34
CA PRO A 148 25.58 -32.02 -5.59
C PRO A 148 26.93 -32.72 -5.41
N ASN A 149 27.88 -32.48 -6.32
CA ASN A 149 29.15 -33.20 -6.36
C ASN A 149 30.24 -32.55 -5.48
N ASN A 150 30.08 -31.28 -5.12
CA ASN A 150 31.09 -30.52 -4.37
C ASN A 150 30.58 -29.98 -3.01
N PHE A 151 29.33 -30.27 -2.64
CA PHE A 151 28.74 -29.84 -1.38
C PHE A 151 29.51 -30.39 -0.16
N LYS A 152 30.05 -29.47 0.65
CA LYS A 152 30.78 -29.78 1.90
C LYS A 152 30.21 -28.96 3.07
N PRO A 153 29.43 -29.58 3.97
CA PRO A 153 28.85 -28.91 5.14
C PRO A 153 29.86 -28.17 6.01
N ASN A 154 31.06 -28.72 6.17
CA ASN A 154 32.10 -28.16 7.04
C ASN A 154 32.58 -26.77 6.59
N GLY A 155 32.30 -26.36 5.35
CA GLY A 155 32.64 -25.03 4.85
C GLY A 155 31.80 -23.90 5.44
N TYR A 156 30.66 -24.22 6.05
CA TYR A 156 29.71 -23.25 6.62
C TYR A 156 29.84 -23.12 8.15
N TYR A 157 30.72 -23.91 8.78
CA TYR A 157 30.88 -23.92 10.22
C TYR A 157 31.82 -22.80 10.65
N ALA A 158 31.38 -22.04 11.65
CA ALA A 158 32.21 -21.10 12.37
C ALA A 158 33.33 -21.81 13.11
N THR A 159 34.48 -21.15 13.24
CA THR A 159 35.62 -21.67 14.00
C THR A 159 35.44 -21.59 15.53
N GLY A 160 34.34 -20.98 15.99
CA GLY A 160 34.01 -20.78 17.41
C GLY A 160 34.82 -19.68 18.12
N SER A 161 35.83 -19.11 17.45
CA SER A 161 36.70 -18.05 17.99
C SER A 161 36.51 -16.68 17.30
N GLU A 162 35.54 -16.60 16.40
CA GLU A 162 35.20 -15.38 15.68
C GLU A 162 34.53 -14.35 16.58
N PHE A 163 34.74 -13.08 16.27
CA PHE A 163 34.02 -11.98 16.92
C PHE A 163 33.91 -10.79 15.98
N VAL A 164 33.00 -9.88 16.30
CA VAL A 164 32.78 -8.62 15.58
C VAL A 164 33.28 -7.45 16.40
N THR A 165 33.96 -6.50 15.76
CA THR A 165 34.38 -5.23 16.37
C THR A 165 34.25 -4.10 15.36
N ASN A 166 34.27 -2.84 15.80
CA ASN A 166 34.10 -1.68 14.92
C ASN A 166 35.43 -1.01 14.59
N VAL A 167 35.53 -0.49 13.37
CA VAL A 167 36.65 0.34 12.91
C VAL A 167 36.11 1.66 12.41
N SER A 168 36.73 2.75 12.87
CA SER A 168 36.43 4.12 12.44
C SER A 168 37.56 4.70 11.59
N LEU A 169 37.23 5.32 10.45
CA LEU A 169 38.20 6.01 9.61
C LEU A 169 37.57 7.17 8.83
N GLN A 170 38.39 8.10 8.38
CA GLN A 170 37.97 9.22 7.53
C GLN A 170 38.41 8.96 6.08
N VAL A 171 37.46 9.00 5.14
CA VAL A 171 37.74 8.92 3.70
C VAL A 171 37.45 10.25 3.02
N THR A 172 38.22 10.58 2.00
CA THR A 172 37.98 11.75 1.15
C THR A 172 37.30 11.29 -0.12
N VAL A 173 36.10 11.81 -0.39
CA VAL A 173 35.30 11.42 -1.56
C VAL A 173 35.24 12.59 -2.55
N LYS A 174 35.31 12.30 -3.84
CA LYS A 174 35.05 13.30 -4.89
C LYS A 174 33.56 13.34 -5.18
N GLN A 175 32.99 14.54 -5.22
CA GLN A 175 31.61 14.73 -5.63
C GLN A 175 31.60 14.85 -7.16
N ALA A 176 30.96 13.92 -7.86
CA ALA A 176 30.70 14.09 -9.28
C ALA A 176 29.60 15.14 -9.44
N LYS A 177 29.82 16.14 -10.30
CA LYS A 177 28.75 17.08 -10.67
C LYS A 177 27.70 16.33 -11.49
N PHE A 178 26.42 16.56 -11.20
CA PHE A 178 25.37 15.93 -11.99
C PHE A 178 25.36 16.44 -13.45
N PRO A 179 24.89 15.65 -14.44
CA PRO A 179 24.77 16.11 -15.84
C PRO A 179 23.88 17.34 -16.04
N PHE A 180 23.03 17.66 -15.06
CA PHE A 180 22.23 18.88 -15.06
C PHE A 180 22.96 20.06 -14.42
N GLU A 181 23.94 19.85 -13.54
CA GLU A 181 24.74 20.91 -12.91
C GLU A 181 25.80 21.47 -13.87
N GLU A 182 26.39 20.64 -14.74
CA GLU A 182 27.19 21.13 -15.87
C GLU A 182 26.36 22.03 -16.82
N LYS A 183 25.06 21.75 -16.92
CA LYS A 183 24.09 22.59 -17.65
C LYS A 183 23.69 23.85 -16.88
N ILE A 184 23.77 23.84 -15.56
CA ILE A 184 23.46 24.99 -14.71
C ILE A 184 24.63 25.99 -14.71
N ASP A 185 25.88 25.53 -14.71
CA ASP A 185 27.04 26.43 -14.82
C ASP A 185 27.09 27.11 -16.21
N THR A 186 26.71 26.38 -17.27
CA THR A 186 26.50 26.98 -18.60
C THR A 186 25.26 27.86 -18.68
N TRP A 187 24.21 27.55 -17.92
CA TRP A 187 23.01 28.39 -17.78
C TRP A 187 23.28 29.69 -17.01
N PHE A 188 24.08 29.67 -15.93
CA PHE A 188 24.51 30.86 -15.20
C PHE A 188 25.44 31.75 -16.03
N ALA A 189 26.33 31.15 -16.82
CA ALA A 189 27.09 31.89 -17.84
C ALA A 189 26.19 32.47 -18.95
N SER A 190 25.02 31.88 -19.20
CA SER A 190 24.02 32.38 -20.17
C SER A 190 23.04 33.42 -19.60
N LEU A 191 22.97 33.56 -18.27
CA LEU A 191 22.14 34.55 -17.58
C LEU A 191 22.77 35.96 -17.59
N SER A 192 24.07 36.08 -17.86
CA SER A 192 24.70 37.36 -18.14
C SER A 192 24.52 37.76 -19.61
N GLY A 193 23.32 38.21 -19.95
CA GLY A 193 23.14 39.24 -20.98
C GLY A 193 23.00 38.82 -22.45
N GLN A 194 22.20 37.80 -22.79
CA GLN A 194 21.71 37.64 -24.16
C GLN A 194 20.20 37.36 -24.22
N GLN A 195 19.53 38.06 -25.14
CA GLN A 195 18.16 37.76 -25.55
C GLN A 195 18.07 36.28 -25.94
N GLN A 196 17.35 35.46 -25.16
CA GLN A 196 17.16 34.05 -25.47
C GLN A 196 16.33 33.91 -26.76
N HIS A 197 17.00 33.72 -27.89
CA HIS A 197 16.39 33.15 -29.08
C HIS A 197 16.25 31.64 -28.85
N PHE A 198 15.01 31.16 -28.74
CA PHE A 198 14.73 29.74 -28.70
C PHE A 198 15.03 29.11 -30.07
N SER A 199 15.87 28.08 -30.10
CA SER A 199 16.00 27.24 -31.29
C SER A 199 14.86 26.22 -31.32
N GLY A 200 13.95 26.38 -32.27
CA GLY A 200 12.75 25.53 -32.40
C GLY A 200 13.07 24.03 -32.48
N GLU A 201 14.20 23.64 -33.07
CA GLU A 201 14.67 22.24 -33.12
C GLU A 201 14.97 21.69 -31.72
N THR A 202 15.78 22.43 -30.96
CA THR A 202 16.18 22.02 -29.62
C THR A 202 15.01 22.00 -28.65
N GLU A 203 14.07 22.94 -28.81
CA GLU A 203 12.88 22.99 -27.98
C GLU A 203 11.87 21.90 -28.35
N LEU A 204 11.70 21.61 -29.64
CA LEU A 204 10.85 20.52 -30.11
C LEU A 204 11.36 19.16 -29.58
N ALA A 205 12.67 18.90 -29.64
CA ALA A 205 13.27 17.68 -29.10
C ALA A 205 13.08 17.52 -27.58
N ARG A 206 12.86 18.62 -26.84
CA ARG A 206 12.59 18.59 -25.39
C ARG A 206 11.13 18.28 -25.08
N VAL A 207 10.19 18.76 -25.89
CA VAL A 207 8.75 18.74 -25.56
C VAL A 207 7.92 17.76 -26.39
N ALA A 208 8.47 17.24 -27.48
CA ALA A 208 7.78 16.37 -28.42
C ALA A 208 8.60 15.14 -28.81
N SER A 209 7.91 14.10 -29.29
CA SER A 209 8.52 12.91 -29.87
C SER A 209 8.16 12.78 -31.35
N ASN A 210 9.09 12.28 -32.16
CA ASN A 210 8.84 11.97 -33.57
C ASN A 210 8.41 10.52 -33.71
N TRP A 211 7.16 10.29 -34.11
CA TRP A 211 6.63 8.93 -34.21
C TRP A 211 7.26 8.09 -35.32
N ARG A 212 7.98 8.70 -36.28
CA ARG A 212 8.74 7.91 -37.26
C ARG A 212 9.81 7.07 -36.58
N ASP A 213 10.43 7.57 -35.52
CA ASP A 213 11.52 6.90 -34.81
C ASP A 213 11.02 5.64 -34.08
N HIS A 214 9.70 5.50 -33.93
CA HIS A 214 9.02 4.35 -33.35
C HIS A 214 8.66 3.26 -34.39
N TYR A 215 8.84 3.49 -35.71
CA TYR A 215 8.57 2.49 -36.73
C TYR A 215 9.74 1.49 -36.88
N PRO A 216 9.49 0.18 -37.10
CA PRO A 216 8.17 -0.46 -37.18
C PRO A 216 7.65 -1.01 -35.85
N ASN A 217 8.51 -1.17 -34.84
CA ASN A 217 8.24 -2.06 -33.70
C ASN A 217 7.55 -1.40 -32.50
N GLN A 218 7.63 -0.07 -32.37
CA GLN A 218 7.09 0.65 -31.21
C GLN A 218 5.74 1.34 -31.50
N LEU A 219 5.29 1.35 -32.76
CA LEU A 219 3.93 1.79 -33.10
C LEU A 219 2.91 0.70 -32.78
N GLN A 220 1.85 1.06 -32.06
CA GLN A 220 0.75 0.14 -31.77
C GLN A 220 -0.01 -0.21 -33.05
N ARG A 221 -0.47 -1.47 -33.09
CA ARG A 221 -1.22 -2.02 -34.22
C ARG A 221 -2.71 -2.11 -33.88
N ALA A 222 -3.57 -1.73 -34.83
CA ALA A 222 -5.02 -1.89 -34.67
C ALA A 222 -5.51 -3.10 -35.49
N ALA A 223 -6.30 -3.96 -34.86
CA ALA A 223 -6.93 -5.12 -35.51
C ALA A 223 -8.43 -4.86 -35.72
N LEU A 224 -8.99 -5.39 -36.82
CA LEU A 224 -10.44 -5.34 -37.13
C LEU A 224 -10.99 -3.90 -37.20
N ARG A 225 -10.16 -2.97 -37.67
CA ARG A 225 -10.49 -1.53 -37.80
C ARG A 225 -10.12 -0.98 -39.18
N GLU A 226 -10.08 -1.82 -40.21
CA GLU A 226 -9.57 -1.50 -41.54
C GLU A 226 -10.33 -0.30 -42.15
N SER A 227 -11.67 -0.34 -42.14
CA SER A 227 -12.49 0.76 -42.67
C SER A 227 -12.34 2.09 -41.93
N VAL A 228 -11.98 2.05 -40.64
CA VAL A 228 -11.73 3.24 -39.82
C VAL A 228 -10.37 3.81 -40.18
N VAL A 229 -9.35 2.95 -40.25
CA VAL A 229 -7.97 3.30 -40.62
C VAL A 229 -7.92 3.89 -42.03
N ASP A 230 -8.61 3.29 -43.01
CA ASP A 230 -8.60 3.79 -44.39
C ASP A 230 -9.25 5.17 -44.51
N ARG A 231 -10.33 5.42 -43.77
CA ARG A 231 -10.97 6.76 -43.70
C ARG A 231 -10.07 7.77 -43.03
N LEU A 232 -9.44 7.41 -41.90
CA LEU A 232 -8.55 8.31 -41.17
C LEU A 232 -7.28 8.62 -41.98
N SER A 233 -6.75 7.63 -42.71
CA SER A 233 -5.59 7.79 -43.60
C SER A 233 -5.86 8.85 -44.68
N LYS A 234 -7.02 8.78 -45.34
CA LYS A 234 -7.43 9.77 -46.35
C LYS A 234 -7.52 11.20 -45.79
N LEU A 235 -7.89 11.36 -44.52
CA LEU A 235 -7.97 12.67 -43.87
C LEU A 235 -6.58 13.20 -43.47
N ILE A 236 -5.72 12.37 -42.90
CA ILE A 236 -4.41 12.78 -42.36
C ILE A 236 -3.34 12.91 -43.45
N PHE A 237 -3.35 12.00 -44.42
CA PHE A 237 -2.37 11.92 -45.51
C PHE A 237 -2.91 12.42 -46.85
N GLY A 238 -4.13 12.97 -46.85
CA GLY A 238 -4.78 13.54 -48.03
C GLY A 238 -4.14 14.84 -48.54
N SER A 239 -4.80 15.42 -49.55
CA SER A 239 -4.35 16.63 -50.26
C SER A 239 -4.60 17.93 -49.48
N SER A 240 -5.41 17.92 -48.41
CA SER A 240 -5.68 19.09 -47.55
C SER A 240 -5.00 18.98 -46.19
N MET A 241 -4.44 20.10 -45.69
CA MET A 241 -3.96 20.20 -44.30
C MET A 241 -5.10 20.66 -43.39
N THR A 242 -5.97 19.72 -43.02
CA THR A 242 -7.12 19.97 -42.14
C THR A 242 -6.75 19.69 -40.69
N ALA A 243 -7.28 20.49 -39.77
CA ALA A 243 -7.30 20.15 -38.35
C ALA A 243 -8.32 19.02 -38.12
N ILE A 244 -7.94 17.96 -37.44
CA ILE A 244 -8.77 16.77 -37.21
C ILE A 244 -8.81 16.48 -35.70
N VAL A 245 -10.00 16.23 -35.18
CA VAL A 245 -10.19 15.84 -33.78
C VAL A 245 -10.86 14.47 -33.75
N ILE A 246 -10.15 13.48 -33.20
CA ILE A 246 -10.64 12.10 -33.02
C ILE A 246 -11.42 12.06 -31.71
N ILE A 247 -12.74 11.99 -31.81
CA ILE A 247 -13.65 11.96 -30.66
C ILE A 247 -14.08 10.52 -30.38
N GLY A 248 -13.82 10.04 -29.18
CA GLY A 248 -14.26 8.72 -28.72
C GLY A 248 -14.08 8.56 -27.22
N ARG A 249 -14.82 7.61 -26.61
CA ARG A 249 -14.69 7.34 -25.18
C ARG A 249 -13.27 6.82 -24.84
N PRO A 250 -12.69 7.19 -23.68
CA PRO A 250 -11.37 6.71 -23.28
C PRO A 250 -11.30 5.18 -23.30
N GLY A 251 -10.33 4.59 -24.00
CA GLY A 251 -10.19 3.13 -24.15
C GLY A 251 -10.73 2.54 -25.47
N CYS A 252 -11.43 3.30 -26.31
CA CYS A 252 -11.94 2.80 -27.60
C CYS A 252 -10.87 2.60 -28.69
N GLY A 253 -9.62 3.00 -28.42
CA GLY A 253 -8.46 2.82 -29.31
C GLY A 253 -8.14 4.03 -30.20
N ARG A 254 -8.44 5.27 -29.78
CA ARG A 254 -8.17 6.52 -30.55
C ARG A 254 -6.72 6.60 -31.03
N THR A 255 -5.78 6.53 -30.09
CA THR A 255 -4.35 6.59 -30.35
C THR A 255 -3.87 5.38 -31.16
N THR A 256 -4.36 4.18 -30.84
CA THR A 256 -4.00 2.94 -31.54
C THR A 256 -4.41 2.97 -33.01
N VAL A 257 -5.62 3.47 -33.32
CA VAL A 257 -6.09 3.63 -34.71
C VAL A 257 -5.23 4.66 -35.44
N LEU A 258 -4.86 5.76 -34.79
CA LEU A 258 -3.98 6.78 -35.36
C LEU A 258 -2.57 6.22 -35.67
N GLN A 259 -1.99 5.45 -34.75
CA GLN A 259 -0.69 4.80 -34.93
C GLN A 259 -0.72 3.72 -36.01
N GLU A 260 -1.78 2.90 -36.09
CA GLU A 260 -1.97 1.94 -37.19
C GLU A 260 -2.05 2.65 -38.55
N THR A 261 -2.76 3.78 -38.59
CA THR A 261 -2.90 4.59 -39.81
C THR A 261 -1.53 5.08 -40.28
N PHE A 262 -0.70 5.55 -39.35
CA PHE A 262 0.66 5.99 -39.67
C PHE A 262 1.57 4.83 -40.06
N TYR A 263 1.45 3.68 -39.37
CA TYR A 263 2.19 2.46 -39.69
C TYR A 263 1.94 2.02 -41.14
N ARG A 264 0.65 1.89 -41.54
CA ARG A 264 0.29 1.48 -42.92
C ARG A 264 0.80 2.47 -43.95
N TYR A 265 0.69 3.76 -43.66
CA TYR A 265 1.24 4.80 -44.52
C TYR A 265 2.76 4.65 -44.70
N LEU A 266 3.52 4.43 -43.62
CA LEU A 266 4.97 4.24 -43.73
C LEU A 266 5.32 2.97 -44.51
N GLN A 267 4.57 1.89 -44.32
CA GLN A 267 4.74 0.64 -45.06
C GLN A 267 4.53 0.83 -46.57
N GLU A 268 3.49 1.57 -46.97
CA GLU A 268 3.27 1.93 -48.39
C GLU A 268 4.39 2.81 -48.96
N GLN A 269 5.07 3.57 -48.11
CA GLN A 269 6.15 4.49 -48.47
C GLN A 269 7.56 3.88 -48.31
N GLU A 270 7.70 2.58 -48.00
CA GLU A 270 9.01 1.92 -47.87
C GLU A 270 9.86 2.05 -49.14
N ASN A 271 9.23 2.13 -50.31
CA ASN A 271 9.91 2.33 -51.59
C ASN A 271 10.32 3.81 -51.87
N HIS A 272 9.86 4.76 -51.06
CA HIS A 272 10.12 6.21 -51.18
C HIS A 272 10.44 6.90 -49.84
N PRO A 273 11.48 6.44 -49.10
CA PRO A 273 11.73 6.82 -47.70
C PRO A 273 12.04 8.31 -47.49
N HIS A 274 12.64 8.97 -48.49
CA HIS A 274 12.94 10.41 -48.40
C HIS A 274 11.70 11.30 -48.48
N SER A 275 10.56 10.80 -48.97
CA SER A 275 9.33 11.60 -49.14
C SER A 275 8.27 11.40 -48.06
N ALA A 276 8.45 10.41 -47.19
CA ALA A 276 7.43 10.02 -46.23
C ALA A 276 7.10 11.17 -45.24
N ALA A 277 5.88 11.16 -44.72
CA ALA A 277 5.40 12.04 -43.66
C ALA A 277 6.03 11.76 -42.27
N THR A 278 6.15 12.78 -41.44
CA THR A 278 6.39 12.65 -39.99
C THR A 278 5.16 13.13 -39.19
N ILE A 279 4.97 12.59 -37.99
CA ILE A 279 4.01 13.06 -37.00
C ILE A 279 4.79 13.41 -35.73
N TRP A 280 4.71 14.67 -35.31
CA TRP A 280 5.26 15.12 -34.04
C TRP A 280 4.19 15.05 -32.96
N HIS A 281 4.42 14.25 -31.92
CA HIS A 281 3.54 14.17 -30.75
C HIS A 281 4.05 15.11 -29.68
N LEU A 282 3.26 16.13 -29.35
CA LEU A 282 3.60 17.20 -28.41
C LEU A 282 2.67 17.14 -27.21
N ASP A 283 3.24 17.12 -25.99
CA ASP A 283 2.51 17.30 -24.74
C ASP A 283 2.46 18.80 -24.40
N PRO A 284 1.25 19.42 -24.38
CA PRO A 284 1.11 20.84 -24.09
C PRO A 284 1.72 21.26 -22.74
N ASN A 285 1.70 20.38 -21.73
CA ASN A 285 2.20 20.69 -20.39
C ASN A 285 3.73 20.88 -20.38
N ARG A 286 4.45 20.16 -21.25
CA ARG A 286 5.92 20.27 -21.36
C ARG A 286 6.37 21.59 -21.98
N VAL A 287 5.49 22.26 -22.74
CA VAL A 287 5.78 23.57 -23.36
C VAL A 287 6.01 24.66 -22.31
N ILE A 288 5.27 24.63 -21.20
CA ILE A 288 5.44 25.61 -20.10
C ILE A 288 6.43 25.16 -19.03
N ALA A 289 6.85 23.89 -19.02
CA ALA A 289 7.78 23.38 -18.03
C ALA A 289 9.10 24.17 -18.05
N GLY A 290 9.51 24.68 -16.88
CA GLY A 290 10.73 25.48 -16.70
C GLY A 290 10.62 26.94 -17.17
N MET A 291 9.43 27.42 -17.56
CA MET A 291 9.22 28.81 -17.99
C MET A 291 8.73 29.65 -16.80
N SER A 292 9.51 30.66 -16.38
CA SER A 292 9.18 31.55 -15.26
C SER A 292 8.78 32.97 -15.67
N ILE A 293 9.07 33.38 -16.92
CA ILE A 293 8.82 34.75 -17.40
C ILE A 293 7.60 34.78 -18.34
N VAL A 294 6.76 35.81 -18.16
CA VAL A 294 5.59 36.08 -19.00
C VAL A 294 6.00 36.18 -20.47
N GLY A 295 5.29 35.46 -21.34
CA GLY A 295 5.55 35.43 -22.79
C GLY A 295 6.69 34.50 -23.26
N MET A 296 7.48 33.89 -22.36
CA MET A 296 8.52 32.92 -22.79
C MET A 296 7.92 31.67 -23.43
N TRP A 297 6.86 31.12 -22.83
CA TRP A 297 6.20 29.93 -23.34
C TRP A 297 5.60 30.17 -24.73
N GLN A 298 5.10 31.39 -25.00
CA GLN A 298 4.53 31.77 -26.29
C GLN A 298 5.61 31.72 -27.36
N ARG A 299 6.74 32.42 -27.14
CA ARG A 299 7.86 32.45 -28.09
C ARG A 299 8.45 31.07 -28.32
N ARG A 300 8.52 30.25 -27.27
CA ARG A 300 8.94 28.84 -27.37
C ARG A 300 8.01 28.07 -28.29
N PHE A 301 6.70 28.15 -28.06
CA PHE A 301 5.71 27.44 -28.86
C PHE A 301 5.68 27.91 -30.32
N GLU A 302 5.77 29.22 -30.55
CA GLU A 302 5.91 29.80 -31.89
C GLU A 302 7.17 29.26 -32.58
N SER A 303 8.32 29.27 -31.92
CA SER A 303 9.57 28.74 -32.50
C SER A 303 9.48 27.26 -32.86
N ILE A 304 8.76 26.47 -32.05
CA ILE A 304 8.49 25.05 -32.31
C ILE A 304 7.62 24.89 -33.56
N LEU A 305 6.51 25.63 -33.64
CA LEU A 305 5.60 25.59 -34.79
C LEU A 305 6.31 26.02 -36.07
N GLU A 306 7.10 27.09 -36.02
CA GLU A 306 7.89 27.56 -37.15
C GLU A 306 8.90 26.52 -37.63
N TYR A 307 9.58 25.83 -36.71
CA TYR A 307 10.50 24.75 -37.07
C TYR A 307 9.76 23.56 -37.70
N ILE A 308 8.62 23.15 -37.14
CA ILE A 308 7.80 22.07 -37.73
C ILE A 308 7.36 22.42 -39.17
N ILE A 309 6.96 23.68 -39.40
CA ILE A 309 6.45 24.12 -40.71
C ILE A 309 7.59 24.33 -41.72
N LYS A 310 8.62 25.09 -41.33
CA LYS A 310 9.67 25.64 -42.22
C LYS A 310 11.04 24.96 -42.08
N GLY A 311 11.38 24.44 -40.90
CA GLY A 311 12.72 23.97 -40.51
C GLY A 311 13.15 22.59 -41.02
N LYS A 312 12.55 22.09 -42.12
CA LYS A 312 12.77 20.72 -42.59
C LYS A 312 14.13 20.55 -43.29
N PRO A 313 14.83 19.42 -43.09
CA PRO A 313 15.98 19.04 -43.90
C PRO A 313 15.62 19.02 -45.39
N LYS A 314 16.57 19.33 -46.28
CA LYS A 314 16.35 19.33 -47.75
C LYS A 314 15.76 18.01 -48.27
N SER A 315 16.04 16.88 -47.63
CA SER A 315 15.48 15.57 -47.95
C SER A 315 13.96 15.48 -47.73
N LEU A 316 13.40 16.25 -46.79
CA LEU A 316 12.00 16.27 -46.39
C LEU A 316 11.26 17.54 -46.85
N ALA A 317 11.82 18.29 -47.81
CA ALA A 317 11.27 19.58 -48.25
C ALA A 317 9.81 19.49 -48.75
N ASN A 318 9.40 18.34 -49.30
CA ASN A 318 8.03 18.09 -49.77
C ASN A 318 7.10 17.45 -48.72
N ALA A 319 7.63 17.07 -47.55
CA ALA A 319 6.85 16.42 -46.51
C ALA A 319 5.96 17.45 -45.79
N ARG A 320 4.66 17.17 -45.71
CA ARG A 320 3.69 18.06 -45.05
C ARG A 320 3.80 17.93 -43.53
N PRO A 321 3.78 19.04 -42.76
CA PRO A 321 3.93 18.98 -41.32
C PRO A 321 2.65 18.44 -40.65
N ARG A 322 2.81 17.54 -39.67
CA ARG A 322 1.71 17.01 -38.85
C ARG A 322 2.07 17.13 -37.37
N LEU A 323 1.15 17.66 -36.58
CA LEU A 323 1.28 17.81 -35.13
C LEU A 323 0.13 17.05 -34.46
N PHE A 324 0.47 16.15 -33.55
CA PHE A 324 -0.47 15.39 -32.73
C PHE A 324 -0.42 15.87 -31.28
N ILE A 325 -1.60 16.11 -30.69
CA ILE A 325 -1.78 16.48 -29.29
C ILE A 325 -2.81 15.53 -28.65
N ASP A 326 -2.40 14.84 -27.58
CA ASP A 326 -3.22 13.86 -26.86
C ASP A 326 -4.14 14.46 -25.79
N ASN A 327 -3.86 15.70 -25.36
CA ASN A 327 -4.66 16.42 -24.37
C ASN A 327 -5.15 17.76 -24.93
N LEU A 328 -6.31 17.73 -25.60
CA LEU A 328 -6.85 18.92 -26.28
C LEU A 328 -7.20 20.06 -25.31
N ILE A 329 -7.78 19.75 -24.14
CA ILE A 329 -8.22 20.75 -23.16
C ILE A 329 -7.05 21.55 -22.60
N ALA A 330 -5.88 20.92 -22.46
CA ALA A 330 -4.68 21.59 -21.97
C ALA A 330 -4.35 22.84 -22.79
N LEU A 331 -4.63 22.84 -24.10
CA LEU A 331 -4.40 24.01 -24.97
C LEU A 331 -5.19 25.26 -24.58
N PHE A 332 -6.33 25.11 -23.91
CA PHE A 332 -7.22 26.22 -23.53
C PHE A 332 -7.00 26.70 -22.08
N ARG A 333 -6.13 26.01 -21.35
CA ARG A 333 -5.80 26.32 -19.95
C ARG A 333 -4.39 26.85 -19.83
N ILE A 334 -3.46 26.22 -20.52
CA ILE A 334 -2.03 26.54 -20.46
C ILE A 334 -1.80 27.91 -21.10
N GLY A 335 -1.04 28.75 -20.40
CA GLY A 335 -0.68 30.10 -20.82
C GLY A 335 -1.37 31.20 -20.01
N LYS A 336 -2.51 30.89 -19.36
CA LYS A 336 -3.23 31.85 -18.51
C LYS A 336 -2.42 32.20 -17.27
N SER A 337 -2.15 33.49 -17.08
CA SER A 337 -1.52 34.09 -15.91
C SER A 337 -2.43 35.16 -15.32
N ALA A 338 -2.09 35.69 -14.14
CA ALA A 338 -2.87 36.76 -13.51
C ALA A 338 -2.93 38.06 -14.35
N GLN A 339 -2.00 38.24 -15.30
CA GLN A 339 -1.87 39.44 -16.14
C GLN A 339 -2.13 39.20 -17.63
N ASP A 340 -2.20 37.95 -18.07
CA ASP A 340 -2.37 37.58 -19.49
C ASP A 340 -3.31 36.37 -19.62
N SER A 341 -4.32 36.48 -20.47
CA SER A 341 -5.31 35.44 -20.70
C SER A 341 -5.01 34.55 -21.92
N LEU A 342 -3.91 34.82 -22.63
CA LEU A 342 -3.55 34.14 -23.87
C LEU A 342 -3.21 32.67 -23.63
N THR A 343 -3.65 31.78 -24.52
CA THR A 343 -3.46 30.33 -24.40
C THR A 343 -2.66 29.74 -25.57
N LEU A 344 -2.21 28.49 -25.42
CA LEU A 344 -1.60 27.77 -26.55
C LEU A 344 -2.55 27.64 -27.74
N SER A 345 -3.87 27.50 -27.52
CA SER A 345 -4.86 27.47 -28.60
C SER A 345 -4.94 28.80 -29.36
N ASP A 346 -4.73 29.93 -28.70
CA ASP A 346 -4.68 31.25 -29.34
C ASP A 346 -3.49 31.37 -30.29
N VAL A 347 -2.32 30.86 -29.89
CA VAL A 347 -1.12 30.82 -30.74
C VAL A 347 -1.30 29.88 -31.93
N LEU A 348 -2.01 28.76 -31.75
CA LEU A 348 -2.19 27.73 -32.77
C LEU A 348 -3.20 28.15 -33.86
N LYS A 349 -4.26 28.89 -33.51
CA LYS A 349 -5.36 29.26 -34.41
C LYS A 349 -4.92 29.87 -35.75
N PRO A 350 -4.03 30.89 -35.80
CA PRO A 350 -3.57 31.46 -37.06
C PRO A 350 -2.95 30.44 -38.02
N TYR A 351 -2.22 29.45 -37.49
CA TYR A 351 -1.61 28.39 -38.31
C TYR A 351 -2.64 27.39 -38.83
N LEU A 352 -3.73 27.14 -38.09
CA LEU A 352 -4.84 26.30 -38.53
C LEU A 352 -5.69 26.99 -39.61
N GLU A 353 -5.98 28.28 -39.42
CA GLU A 353 -6.69 29.12 -40.40
C GLU A 353 -5.95 29.18 -41.75
N GLN A 354 -4.63 29.33 -41.69
CA GLN A 354 -3.75 29.33 -42.87
C GLN A 354 -3.52 27.93 -43.45
N ARG A 355 -4.01 26.86 -42.78
CA ARG A 355 -3.73 25.45 -43.13
C ARG A 355 -2.24 25.17 -43.29
N ALA A 356 -1.41 25.76 -42.42
CA ALA A 356 0.04 25.65 -42.46
C ALA A 356 0.57 24.27 -42.01
N LEU A 357 -0.24 23.52 -41.25
CA LEU A 357 0.03 22.15 -40.82
C LEU A 357 -1.25 21.34 -40.64
N THR A 358 -1.13 20.02 -40.71
CA THR A 358 -2.22 19.10 -40.33
C THR A 358 -2.17 18.91 -38.82
N PHE A 359 -3.16 19.47 -38.12
CA PHE A 359 -3.32 19.30 -36.68
C PHE A 359 -4.17 18.06 -36.39
N ILE A 360 -3.75 17.24 -35.44
CA ILE A 360 -4.46 16.03 -35.01
C ILE A 360 -4.58 16.12 -33.49
N ALA A 361 -5.79 15.96 -32.97
CA ALA A 361 -5.99 15.81 -31.54
C ALA A 361 -6.93 14.66 -31.23
N GLU A 362 -6.86 14.14 -30.01
CA GLU A 362 -7.89 13.26 -29.45
C GLU A 362 -8.62 13.93 -28.29
N ALA A 363 -9.90 13.60 -28.15
CA ALA A 363 -10.75 14.10 -27.07
C ALA A 363 -11.88 13.10 -26.77
N SER A 364 -12.37 13.09 -25.54
CA SER A 364 -13.66 12.47 -25.22
C SER A 364 -14.81 13.35 -25.74
N PRO A 365 -16.03 12.79 -25.88
CA PRO A 365 -17.20 13.61 -26.21
C PRO A 365 -17.42 14.77 -25.23
N GLU A 366 -17.20 14.53 -23.94
CA GLU A 366 -17.33 15.52 -22.88
C GLU A 366 -16.23 16.60 -22.96
N GLU A 367 -14.98 16.18 -23.18
CA GLU A 367 -13.87 17.10 -23.40
C GLU A 367 -14.10 18.00 -24.63
N TRP A 368 -14.69 17.44 -25.69
CA TRP A 368 -15.04 18.20 -26.88
C TRP A 368 -16.16 19.20 -26.64
N ASN A 369 -17.19 18.84 -25.88
CA ASN A 369 -18.26 19.77 -25.50
C ASN A 369 -17.68 20.99 -24.76
N VAL A 370 -16.77 20.74 -23.81
CA VAL A 370 -16.05 21.80 -23.09
C VAL A 370 -15.29 22.71 -24.06
N VAL A 371 -14.60 22.15 -25.06
CA VAL A 371 -13.91 22.95 -26.09
C VAL A 371 -14.89 23.80 -26.91
N MET A 372 -16.03 23.23 -27.31
CA MET A 372 -17.06 23.95 -28.07
C MET A 372 -17.68 25.12 -27.28
N GLU A 373 -17.87 24.95 -25.97
CA GLU A 373 -18.36 25.99 -25.06
C GLU A 373 -17.30 27.06 -24.79
N THR A 374 -16.03 26.64 -24.65
CA THR A 374 -14.92 27.54 -24.33
C THR A 374 -14.48 28.39 -25.52
N ASP A 375 -14.36 27.78 -26.71
CA ASP A 375 -13.89 28.46 -27.92
C ASP A 375 -14.50 27.85 -29.19
N ARG A 376 -15.64 28.44 -29.59
CA ARG A 376 -16.36 28.02 -30.79
C ARG A 376 -15.55 28.19 -32.08
N ARG A 377 -14.69 29.22 -32.15
CA ARG A 377 -13.91 29.50 -33.38
C ARG A 377 -12.87 28.42 -33.62
N PHE A 378 -12.17 27.97 -32.57
CA PHE A 378 -11.26 26.84 -32.68
C PHE A 378 -12.01 25.57 -33.14
N ALA A 379 -13.18 25.31 -32.56
CA ALA A 379 -13.98 24.14 -32.90
C ALA A 379 -14.42 24.13 -34.38
N ASP A 380 -14.81 25.29 -34.93
CA ASP A 380 -15.23 25.42 -36.32
C ASP A 380 -14.07 25.21 -37.33
N LEU A 381 -12.80 25.36 -36.91
CA LEU A 381 -11.62 25.03 -37.73
C LEU A 381 -11.34 23.51 -37.81
N CYS A 382 -11.90 22.74 -36.89
CA CYS A 382 -11.61 21.31 -36.73
C CYS A 382 -12.65 20.43 -37.42
N GLN A 383 -12.19 19.43 -38.15
CA GLN A 383 -13.02 18.34 -38.63
C GLN A 383 -13.12 17.24 -37.56
N VAL A 384 -14.33 16.91 -37.15
CA VAL A 384 -14.59 15.86 -36.16
C VAL A 384 -14.59 14.47 -36.81
N PHE A 385 -13.73 13.58 -36.31
CA PHE A 385 -13.73 12.15 -36.64
C PHE A 385 -14.23 11.36 -35.42
N ARG A 386 -15.46 10.83 -35.50
CA ARG A 386 -16.03 10.04 -34.40
C ARG A 386 -15.56 8.60 -34.47
N LEU A 387 -14.97 8.11 -33.38
CA LEU A 387 -14.57 6.73 -33.18
C LEU A 387 -15.53 6.06 -32.18
N GLU A 388 -16.28 5.10 -32.68
CA GLU A 388 -17.20 4.30 -31.86
C GLU A 388 -16.49 3.08 -31.24
N GLU A 389 -16.98 2.67 -30.09
CA GLU A 389 -16.57 1.41 -29.45
C GLU A 389 -16.85 0.24 -30.42
N PRO A 390 -15.95 -0.76 -30.48
CA PRO A 390 -16.20 -1.92 -31.32
C PRO A 390 -17.37 -2.72 -30.75
N SER A 391 -17.99 -3.54 -31.61
CA SER A 391 -19.00 -4.51 -31.16
C SER A 391 -18.41 -5.44 -30.10
N ILE A 392 -19.25 -6.05 -29.25
CA ILE A 392 -18.79 -6.99 -28.22
C ILE A 392 -17.98 -8.14 -28.85
N ALA A 393 -18.45 -8.64 -30.00
CA ALA A 393 -17.77 -9.70 -30.75
C ALA A 393 -16.41 -9.26 -31.28
N ASP A 394 -16.31 -8.04 -31.85
CA ASP A 394 -15.03 -7.53 -32.36
C ASP A 394 -14.06 -7.19 -31.22
N ALA A 395 -14.55 -6.63 -30.12
CA ALA A 395 -13.76 -6.41 -28.90
C ALA A 395 -13.18 -7.72 -28.37
N ALA A 396 -13.98 -8.80 -28.37
CA ALA A 396 -13.53 -10.12 -27.97
C ALA A 396 -12.43 -10.66 -28.88
N ARG A 397 -12.61 -10.55 -30.19
CA ARG A 397 -11.59 -10.97 -31.18
C ARG A 397 -10.31 -10.15 -31.09
N ILE A 398 -10.40 -8.83 -30.85
CA ILE A 398 -9.25 -7.96 -30.62
C ILE A 398 -8.49 -8.42 -29.36
N ALA A 399 -9.20 -8.65 -28.25
CA ALA A 399 -8.57 -9.08 -27.00
C ALA A 399 -7.91 -10.46 -27.12
N LEU A 400 -8.52 -11.42 -27.84
CA LEU A 400 -7.91 -12.73 -28.08
C LEU A 400 -6.64 -12.63 -28.92
N LYS A 401 -6.60 -11.72 -29.90
CA LYS A 401 -5.39 -11.44 -30.68
C LYS A 401 -4.30 -10.81 -29.81
N GLU A 402 -4.66 -9.84 -28.98
CA GLU A 402 -3.72 -9.21 -28.05
C GLU A 402 -3.24 -10.18 -26.97
N ARG A 403 -4.10 -11.08 -26.49
CA ARG A 403 -3.73 -12.17 -25.58
C ARG A 403 -2.57 -12.98 -26.16
N ALA A 404 -2.71 -13.48 -27.40
CA ALA A 404 -1.65 -14.28 -28.02
C ALA A 404 -0.32 -13.51 -28.14
N ARG A 405 -0.38 -12.21 -28.45
CA ARG A 405 0.79 -11.34 -28.48
C ARG A 405 1.41 -11.18 -27.08
N LEU A 406 0.59 -10.96 -26.06
CA LEU A 406 1.02 -10.73 -24.68
C LEU A 406 1.58 -12.01 -24.04
N GLU A 407 0.98 -13.17 -24.30
CA GLU A 407 1.50 -14.49 -23.90
C GLU A 407 2.92 -14.70 -24.46
N GLN A 408 3.15 -14.33 -25.73
CA GLN A 408 4.48 -14.42 -26.33
C GLN A 408 5.47 -13.40 -25.73
N VAL A 409 5.04 -12.16 -25.51
CA VAL A 409 5.91 -11.07 -24.99
C VAL A 409 6.31 -11.31 -23.53
N HIS A 410 5.38 -11.80 -22.71
CA HIS A 410 5.59 -12.05 -21.29
C HIS A 410 5.89 -13.52 -20.96
N GLU A 411 5.98 -14.38 -21.98
CA GLU A 411 6.24 -15.82 -21.84
C GLU A 411 5.31 -16.48 -20.80
N CYS A 412 4.03 -16.10 -20.80
CA CYS A 412 3.02 -16.60 -19.87
C CYS A 412 1.92 -17.37 -20.60
N GLU A 413 1.16 -18.19 -19.86
CA GLU A 413 -0.01 -18.91 -20.39
C GLU A 413 -1.28 -18.41 -19.69
N ILE A 414 -2.29 -17.97 -20.46
CA ILE A 414 -3.56 -17.48 -19.90
C ILE A 414 -4.65 -18.51 -20.18
N ASP A 415 -5.34 -19.01 -19.16
CA ASP A 415 -6.38 -20.02 -19.39
C ASP A 415 -7.59 -19.45 -20.16
N ASN A 416 -8.23 -20.30 -20.97
CA ASN A 416 -9.45 -19.90 -21.69
C ASN A 416 -10.58 -19.49 -20.73
N GLU A 417 -10.73 -20.23 -19.63
CA GLU A 417 -11.70 -19.91 -18.59
C GLU A 417 -11.35 -18.60 -17.86
N ALA A 418 -10.05 -18.31 -17.69
CA ALA A 418 -9.59 -17.04 -17.12
C ALA A 418 -9.96 -15.86 -18.03
N ILE A 419 -9.84 -16.02 -19.36
CA ILE A 419 -10.30 -15.01 -20.32
C ILE A 419 -11.81 -14.79 -20.22
N GLU A 420 -12.61 -15.85 -20.21
CA GLU A 420 -14.06 -15.73 -20.02
C GLU A 420 -14.38 -14.97 -18.72
N ARG A 421 -13.66 -15.27 -17.64
CA ARG A 421 -13.79 -14.56 -16.36
C ARG A 421 -13.40 -13.09 -16.45
N ILE A 422 -12.33 -12.76 -17.16
CA ILE A 422 -11.90 -11.38 -17.45
C ILE A 422 -13.01 -10.62 -18.19
N PHE A 423 -13.61 -11.22 -19.22
CA PHE A 423 -14.73 -10.61 -19.95
C PHE A 423 -15.92 -10.35 -19.04
N ALA A 424 -16.28 -11.32 -18.19
CA ALA A 424 -17.37 -11.16 -17.24
C ALA A 424 -17.10 -10.01 -16.25
N LEU A 425 -15.92 -9.97 -15.63
CA LEU A 425 -15.55 -8.97 -14.62
C LEU A 425 -15.33 -7.58 -15.21
N THR A 426 -14.78 -7.47 -16.42
CA THR A 426 -14.63 -6.17 -17.10
C THR A 426 -15.95 -5.64 -17.64
N HIS A 427 -16.90 -6.52 -17.94
CA HIS A 427 -18.26 -6.11 -18.26
C HIS A 427 -19.02 -5.66 -17.02
N SER A 428 -18.85 -6.35 -15.88
CA SER A 428 -19.66 -6.10 -14.67
C SER A 428 -19.06 -5.03 -13.74
N LEU A 429 -17.75 -5.06 -13.49
CA LEU A 429 -17.05 -4.26 -12.48
C LEU A 429 -16.10 -3.24 -13.12
N LEU A 430 -15.21 -3.62 -14.05
CA LEU A 430 -14.18 -2.71 -14.56
C LEU A 430 -14.65 -1.88 -15.78
N ARG A 431 -15.66 -1.03 -15.58
CA ARG A 431 -16.35 -0.24 -16.63
C ARG A 431 -15.82 1.16 -16.88
N SER A 432 -14.84 1.62 -16.09
CA SER A 432 -14.34 2.99 -16.12
C SER A 432 -13.79 3.43 -17.48
N THR A 433 -13.41 2.46 -18.33
CA THR A 433 -12.91 2.70 -19.68
C THR A 433 -13.67 1.86 -20.71
N ALA A 434 -13.71 2.36 -21.94
CA ALA A 434 -14.37 1.73 -23.07
C ALA A 434 -13.63 0.47 -23.55
N ARG A 435 -14.36 -0.36 -24.30
CA ARG A 435 -13.81 -1.53 -24.99
C ARG A 435 -13.08 -1.11 -26.26
N PRO A 436 -12.01 -1.82 -26.69
CA PRO A 436 -11.44 -3.01 -26.06
C PRO A 436 -10.39 -2.68 -24.98
N GLY A 437 -10.08 -1.41 -24.74
CA GLY A 437 -8.98 -0.98 -23.88
C GLY A 437 -9.08 -1.47 -22.44
N ASN A 438 -10.28 -1.49 -21.85
CA ASN A 438 -10.47 -1.99 -20.48
C ASN A 438 -10.11 -3.48 -20.32
N ILE A 439 -10.37 -4.30 -21.33
CA ILE A 439 -10.05 -5.73 -21.37
C ILE A 439 -8.56 -5.93 -21.64
N VAL A 440 -8.04 -5.31 -22.71
CA VAL A 440 -6.64 -5.49 -23.13
C VAL A 440 -5.67 -5.01 -22.05
N SER A 441 -5.92 -3.85 -21.45
CA SER A 441 -5.09 -3.33 -20.35
C SER A 441 -5.14 -4.20 -19.10
N PHE A 442 -6.23 -4.92 -18.87
CA PHE A 442 -6.32 -5.87 -17.76
C PHE A 442 -5.55 -7.15 -18.05
N ILE A 443 -5.68 -7.71 -19.26
CA ILE A 443 -4.88 -8.85 -19.73
C ILE A 443 -3.39 -8.52 -19.69
N GLU A 444 -2.98 -7.34 -20.17
CA GLU A 444 -1.59 -6.88 -20.16
C GLU A 444 -1.01 -6.79 -18.75
N ARG A 445 -1.76 -6.22 -17.79
CA ARG A 445 -1.34 -6.18 -16.38
C ARG A 445 -1.17 -7.57 -15.78
N LEU A 446 -2.08 -8.50 -16.08
CA LEU A 446 -1.99 -9.88 -15.61
C LEU A 446 -0.78 -10.60 -16.22
N ALA A 447 -0.60 -10.50 -17.55
CA ALA A 447 0.52 -11.09 -18.25
C ALA A 447 1.86 -10.56 -17.73
N ALA A 448 1.96 -9.24 -17.52
CA ALA A 448 3.15 -8.61 -16.98
C ALA A 448 3.45 -9.01 -15.52
N LYS A 449 2.42 -9.14 -14.67
CA LYS A 449 2.56 -9.57 -13.27
C LYS A 449 2.95 -11.05 -13.16
N HIS A 450 2.41 -11.90 -14.04
CA HIS A 450 2.62 -13.35 -14.06
C HIS A 450 3.52 -13.79 -15.21
N ARG A 451 4.59 -13.02 -15.45
CA ARG A 451 5.62 -13.35 -16.45
C ARG A 451 6.18 -14.75 -16.15
N TYR A 452 6.34 -15.61 -17.16
CA TYR A 452 6.78 -17.01 -17.00
C TYR A 452 5.81 -17.92 -16.21
N GLY A 453 4.60 -17.45 -15.92
CA GLY A 453 3.61 -18.17 -15.12
C GLY A 453 2.32 -18.49 -15.88
N LYS A 454 1.38 -19.07 -15.14
CA LYS A 454 0.02 -19.35 -15.61
C LYS A 454 -0.97 -18.36 -14.99
N VAL A 455 -1.94 -17.90 -15.77
CA VAL A 455 -3.04 -17.05 -15.32
C VAL A 455 -4.34 -17.86 -15.37
N ASP A 456 -4.81 -18.29 -14.21
CA ASP A 456 -6.06 -19.03 -14.02
C ASP A 456 -7.19 -18.12 -13.46
N ILE A 457 -8.36 -18.71 -13.17
CA ILE A 457 -9.51 -17.96 -12.60
C ILE A 457 -9.15 -17.34 -11.25
N ALA A 458 -8.48 -18.10 -10.38
CA ALA A 458 -8.12 -17.64 -9.03
C ALA A 458 -7.18 -16.43 -9.09
N THR A 459 -6.23 -16.45 -10.03
CA THR A 459 -5.32 -15.33 -10.31
C THR A 459 -6.08 -14.09 -10.75
N VAL A 460 -7.05 -14.25 -11.67
CA VAL A 460 -7.91 -13.16 -12.13
C VAL A 460 -8.72 -12.57 -10.97
N GLU A 461 -9.34 -13.41 -10.14
CA GLU A 461 -10.15 -12.97 -9.01
C GLU A 461 -9.32 -12.28 -7.93
N THR A 462 -8.12 -12.78 -7.65
CA THR A 462 -7.17 -12.16 -6.73
C THR A 462 -6.74 -10.78 -7.25
N ALA A 463 -6.40 -10.66 -8.53
CA ALA A 463 -6.05 -9.38 -9.12
C ALA A 463 -7.20 -8.37 -9.10
N VAL A 464 -8.44 -8.82 -9.35
CA VAL A 464 -9.61 -7.95 -9.20
C VAL A 464 -9.83 -7.57 -7.73
N SER A 465 -9.64 -8.49 -6.78
CA SER A 465 -9.73 -8.18 -5.34
C SER A 465 -8.67 -7.16 -4.92
N GLU A 466 -7.44 -7.26 -5.41
CA GLU A 466 -6.39 -6.27 -5.12
C GLU A 466 -6.73 -4.86 -5.65
N ILE A 467 -7.29 -4.79 -6.86
CA ILE A 467 -7.66 -3.51 -7.51
C ILE A 467 -8.91 -2.91 -6.88
N SER A 468 -9.94 -3.73 -6.66
CA SER A 468 -11.25 -3.27 -6.17
C SER A 468 -11.34 -3.23 -4.65
N ARG A 469 -10.45 -3.94 -3.94
CA ARG A 469 -10.54 -4.27 -2.52
C ARG A 469 -11.83 -4.98 -2.12
N ILE A 470 -12.62 -5.48 -3.08
CA ILE A 470 -13.80 -6.29 -2.79
C ILE A 470 -13.32 -7.63 -2.23
N SER A 471 -13.96 -8.10 -1.17
CA SER A 471 -13.66 -9.38 -0.54
C SER A 471 -13.78 -10.54 -1.56
N THR A 472 -12.83 -11.47 -1.51
CA THR A 472 -12.84 -12.69 -2.34
C THR A 472 -14.13 -13.47 -2.19
N ASP A 473 -14.73 -13.44 -1.00
CA ASP A 473 -15.99 -14.08 -0.69
C ASP A 473 -17.16 -13.53 -1.50
N ILE A 474 -17.12 -12.26 -1.88
CA ILE A 474 -18.12 -11.62 -2.73
C ILE A 474 -17.83 -11.95 -4.20
N LEU A 475 -16.56 -11.95 -4.62
CA LEU A 475 -16.18 -12.18 -6.01
C LEU A 475 -16.34 -13.65 -6.45
N ASP A 476 -16.04 -14.61 -5.58
CA ASP A 476 -16.03 -16.05 -5.88
C ASP A 476 -17.42 -16.56 -6.27
N ARG A 477 -17.62 -16.96 -7.52
CA ARG A 477 -18.92 -17.43 -8.01
C ARG A 477 -19.38 -18.75 -7.38
N GLN A 478 -18.48 -19.57 -6.89
CA GLN A 478 -18.79 -20.87 -6.30
C GLN A 478 -19.20 -20.73 -4.83
N LYS A 479 -18.77 -19.67 -4.15
CA LYS A 479 -19.14 -19.40 -2.76
C LYS A 479 -20.60 -18.95 -2.65
N THR A 480 -21.40 -19.74 -1.95
CA THR A 480 -22.79 -19.41 -1.62
C THR A 480 -22.87 -18.49 -0.40
N LEU A 481 -23.78 -17.51 -0.43
CA LEU A 481 -24.09 -16.66 0.71
C LEU A 481 -25.50 -17.00 1.21
N ARG A 482 -25.62 -17.42 2.48
CA ARG A 482 -26.90 -17.66 3.15
C ARG A 482 -27.37 -16.39 3.82
N PHE A 483 -28.65 -16.06 3.68
CA PHE A 483 -29.24 -14.85 4.25
C PHE A 483 -28.96 -14.74 5.76
N GLU A 484 -29.15 -15.85 6.49
CA GLU A 484 -29.00 -15.91 7.95
C GLU A 484 -27.55 -15.64 8.38
N ALA A 485 -26.57 -16.18 7.65
CA ALA A 485 -25.15 -16.00 7.97
C ALA A 485 -24.69 -14.55 7.74
N VAL A 486 -25.16 -13.92 6.65
CA VAL A 486 -24.87 -12.49 6.40
C VAL A 486 -25.56 -11.64 7.47
N GLN A 487 -26.83 -11.92 7.76
CA GLN A 487 -27.60 -11.20 8.77
C GLN A 487 -26.93 -11.27 10.15
N GLU A 488 -26.46 -12.44 10.57
CA GLU A 488 -25.76 -12.64 11.84
C GLU A 488 -24.46 -11.81 11.89
N ALA A 489 -23.65 -11.84 10.83
CA ALA A 489 -22.42 -11.07 10.73
C ALA A 489 -22.65 -9.55 10.84
N LEU A 490 -23.70 -9.04 10.20
CA LEU A 490 -24.07 -7.62 10.27
C LEU A 490 -24.66 -7.27 11.65
N SER A 491 -25.53 -8.12 12.20
CA SER A 491 -26.19 -7.92 13.50
C SER A 491 -25.20 -7.91 14.67
N ALA A 492 -24.06 -8.59 14.53
CA ALA A 492 -23.00 -8.56 15.52
C ALA A 492 -22.41 -7.15 15.72
N HIS A 493 -22.53 -6.26 14.73
CA HIS A 493 -21.95 -4.91 14.78
C HIS A 493 -23.01 -3.79 14.71
N LEU A 494 -24.23 -4.08 14.23
CA LEU A 494 -25.33 -3.14 14.14
C LEU A 494 -26.51 -3.60 15.01
N ILE A 495 -26.65 -3.00 16.20
CA ILE A 495 -27.65 -3.41 17.21
C ILE A 495 -28.97 -2.65 17.04
N GLY A 496 -30.10 -3.36 17.19
CA GLY A 496 -31.45 -2.78 17.29
C GLY A 496 -32.09 -2.33 15.96
N GLN A 497 -31.34 -2.35 14.85
CA GLN A 497 -31.77 -1.79 13.56
C GLN A 497 -32.13 -2.85 12.52
N GLN A 498 -33.12 -3.71 12.84
CA GLN A 498 -33.47 -4.87 12.00
C GLN A 498 -33.83 -4.51 10.55
N GLU A 499 -34.58 -3.42 10.33
CA GLU A 499 -34.96 -2.96 8.97
C GLU A 499 -33.72 -2.56 8.15
N ALA A 500 -32.74 -1.91 8.78
CA ALA A 500 -31.48 -1.57 8.14
C ALA A 500 -30.67 -2.83 7.82
N ILE A 501 -30.56 -3.77 8.76
CA ILE A 501 -29.83 -5.03 8.56
C ILE A 501 -30.43 -5.80 7.38
N THR A 502 -31.75 -6.01 7.35
CA THR A 502 -32.42 -6.69 6.22
C THR A 502 -32.13 -5.99 4.90
N SER A 503 -32.21 -4.66 4.85
CA SER A 503 -31.87 -3.91 3.63
C SER A 503 -30.41 -4.09 3.21
N LEU A 504 -29.46 -4.12 4.15
CA LEU A 504 -28.04 -4.34 3.86
C LEU A 504 -27.77 -5.76 3.34
N VAL A 505 -28.42 -6.78 3.91
CA VAL A 505 -28.30 -8.17 3.44
C VAL A 505 -28.77 -8.27 1.99
N GLU A 506 -29.92 -7.69 1.66
CA GLU A 506 -30.46 -7.70 0.30
C GLU A 506 -29.54 -6.98 -0.70
N VAL A 507 -28.90 -5.88 -0.29
CA VAL A 507 -27.88 -5.19 -1.11
C VAL A 507 -26.69 -6.12 -1.39
N ILE A 508 -26.15 -6.77 -0.36
CA ILE A 508 -25.04 -7.72 -0.49
C ILE A 508 -25.41 -8.88 -1.43
N GLN A 509 -26.63 -9.42 -1.29
CA GLN A 509 -27.12 -10.49 -2.15
C GLN A 509 -27.28 -10.04 -3.60
N THR A 510 -27.77 -8.82 -3.83
CA THR A 510 -27.93 -8.25 -5.17
C THR A 510 -26.58 -8.04 -5.85
N ILE A 511 -25.58 -7.53 -5.11
CA ILE A 511 -24.18 -7.41 -5.57
C ILE A 511 -23.62 -8.80 -5.91
N LYS A 512 -23.76 -9.76 -4.99
CA LYS A 512 -23.26 -11.14 -5.16
C LYS A 512 -23.86 -11.82 -6.38
N ALA A 513 -25.15 -11.63 -6.61
CA ALA A 513 -25.87 -12.17 -7.76
C ALA A 513 -25.56 -11.43 -9.07
N GLY A 514 -24.99 -10.22 -9.00
CA GLY A 514 -24.68 -9.39 -10.17
C GLY A 514 -25.93 -8.87 -10.90
N LEU A 515 -27.04 -8.67 -10.19
CA LEU A 515 -28.35 -8.29 -10.76
C LEU A 515 -28.59 -6.77 -10.81
N GLN A 516 -27.52 -5.98 -10.71
CA GLN A 516 -27.58 -4.51 -10.65
C GLN A 516 -27.70 -3.90 -12.04
N ASP A 517 -28.31 -2.71 -12.13
CA ASP A 517 -28.32 -1.95 -13.37
C ASP A 517 -26.89 -1.49 -13.70
N PRO A 518 -26.32 -1.91 -14.85
CA PRO A 518 -24.97 -1.56 -15.27
C PRO A 518 -24.70 -0.06 -15.43
N LYS A 519 -25.75 0.77 -15.49
CA LYS A 519 -25.67 2.22 -15.74
C LYS A 519 -25.91 3.08 -14.50
N LYS A 520 -26.13 2.47 -13.34
CA LYS A 520 -26.41 3.17 -12.09
C LYS A 520 -25.38 2.80 -11.03
N PRO A 521 -25.27 3.57 -9.93
CA PRO A 521 -24.54 3.12 -8.76
C PRO A 521 -25.02 1.74 -8.30
N LEU A 522 -24.14 0.98 -7.63
CA LEU A 522 -24.42 -0.38 -7.15
C LEU A 522 -25.73 -0.44 -6.35
N THR A 523 -25.92 0.54 -5.48
CA THR A 523 -27.20 0.85 -4.88
C THR A 523 -27.19 2.27 -4.31
N THR A 524 -28.37 2.85 -4.16
CA THR A 524 -28.58 4.17 -3.57
C THR A 524 -29.57 4.08 -2.41
N LEU A 525 -29.11 4.44 -1.21
CA LEU A 525 -29.85 4.31 0.04
C LEU A 525 -30.00 5.67 0.72
N LEU A 526 -31.16 5.94 1.31
CA LEU A 526 -31.36 7.05 2.23
C LEU A 526 -31.70 6.53 3.62
N PHE A 527 -30.82 6.80 4.58
CA PHE A 527 -30.97 6.44 5.98
C PHE A 527 -31.59 7.60 6.75
N ILE A 528 -32.79 7.40 7.28
CA ILE A 528 -33.56 8.43 7.99
C ILE A 528 -33.83 8.02 9.43
N GLY A 529 -33.80 8.97 10.36
CA GLY A 529 -34.07 8.72 11.78
C GLY A 529 -33.34 9.69 12.71
N PRO A 530 -33.38 9.48 14.04
CA PRO A 530 -32.73 10.37 15.01
C PRO A 530 -31.21 10.37 14.91
N THR A 531 -30.55 11.34 15.54
CA THR A 531 -29.10 11.35 15.66
C THR A 531 -28.61 10.22 16.57
N GLY A 532 -27.45 9.63 16.24
CA GLY A 532 -26.80 8.66 17.13
C GLY A 532 -27.39 7.24 17.17
N VAL A 533 -28.38 6.92 16.32
CA VAL A 533 -29.01 5.59 16.26
C VAL A 533 -28.25 4.53 15.43
N GLY A 534 -27.15 4.92 14.78
CA GLY A 534 -26.30 3.99 14.02
C GLY A 534 -26.31 4.12 12.49
N LYS A 535 -26.88 5.20 11.92
CA LYS A 535 -26.88 5.44 10.46
C LYS A 535 -25.48 5.36 9.83
N THR A 536 -24.52 6.10 10.37
CA THR A 536 -23.12 6.08 9.95
C THR A 536 -22.46 4.72 10.19
N GLU A 537 -22.86 4.03 11.26
CA GLU A 537 -22.29 2.72 11.62
C GLU A 537 -22.74 1.63 10.64
N ALA A 538 -24.00 1.66 10.20
CA ALA A 538 -24.51 0.77 9.17
C ALA A 538 -23.70 0.85 7.86
N ALA A 539 -23.26 2.05 7.47
CA ALA A 539 -22.37 2.23 6.31
C ALA A 539 -21.00 1.57 6.53
N LYS A 540 -20.37 1.74 7.71
CA LYS A 540 -19.10 1.09 8.03
C LYS A 540 -19.21 -0.43 8.08
N VAL A 541 -20.27 -0.95 8.68
CA VAL A 541 -20.54 -2.40 8.77
C VAL A 541 -20.68 -2.99 7.36
N LEU A 542 -21.39 -2.30 6.46
CA LEU A 542 -21.46 -2.70 5.05
C LEU A 542 -20.08 -2.67 4.38
N THR A 543 -19.29 -1.61 4.59
CA THR A 543 -17.95 -1.50 4.03
C THR A 543 -17.05 -2.65 4.50
N ARG A 544 -17.00 -2.94 5.80
CA ARG A 544 -16.21 -4.04 6.39
C ARG A 544 -16.60 -5.41 5.83
N TYR A 545 -17.87 -5.59 5.50
CA TYR A 545 -18.34 -6.86 4.94
C TYR A 545 -17.96 -7.02 3.47
N LEU A 546 -18.11 -5.96 2.68
CA LEU A 546 -17.88 -5.99 1.24
C LEU A 546 -16.41 -5.86 0.85
N PHE A 547 -15.63 -5.13 1.63
CA PHE A 547 -14.25 -4.75 1.29
C PHE A 547 -13.24 -5.26 2.31
N THR A 548 -12.02 -5.51 1.86
CA THR A 548 -10.88 -5.91 2.70
C THR A 548 -10.24 -4.72 3.43
N ASP A 549 -10.62 -3.49 3.08
CA ASP A 549 -10.07 -2.25 3.61
C ASP A 549 -11.20 -1.26 3.95
N GLU A 550 -11.22 -0.77 5.19
CA GLU A 550 -12.18 0.24 5.66
C GLU A 550 -11.98 1.60 4.97
N SER A 551 -10.81 1.84 4.37
CA SER A 551 -10.53 3.07 3.61
C SER A 551 -11.45 3.24 2.38
N GLN A 552 -12.16 2.18 1.97
CA GLN A 552 -13.19 2.24 0.93
C GLN A 552 -14.48 2.94 1.37
N LEU A 553 -14.60 3.34 2.65
CA LEU A 553 -15.65 4.25 3.09
C LEU A 553 -15.22 5.71 2.85
N ILE A 554 -15.76 6.31 1.79
CA ILE A 554 -15.62 7.74 1.51
C ILE A 554 -16.73 8.46 2.27
N ARG A 555 -16.38 9.17 3.34
CA ARG A 555 -17.35 9.92 4.16
C ARG A 555 -17.20 11.42 3.96
N LEU A 556 -18.31 12.08 3.61
CA LEU A 556 -18.40 13.53 3.48
C LEU A 556 -19.52 14.07 4.38
N ASP A 557 -19.18 15.03 5.24
CA ASP A 557 -20.14 15.74 6.08
C ASP A 557 -20.74 16.91 5.31
N MET A 558 -22.05 16.89 5.06
CA MET A 558 -22.72 17.91 4.26
C MET A 558 -22.85 19.26 4.98
N ASN A 559 -22.58 19.32 6.29
CA ASN A 559 -22.43 20.60 7.00
C ASN A 559 -21.22 21.42 6.52
N GLU A 560 -20.24 20.78 5.87
CA GLU A 560 -19.11 21.49 5.26
C GLU A 560 -19.43 22.06 3.86
N PHE A 561 -20.59 21.75 3.30
CA PHE A 561 -20.95 22.08 1.91
C PHE A 561 -22.25 22.86 1.81
N VAL A 562 -22.32 23.98 2.54
CA VAL A 562 -23.53 24.80 2.67
C VAL A 562 -23.54 25.97 1.68
N THR A 563 -22.37 26.39 1.18
CA THR A 563 -22.23 27.55 0.28
C THR A 563 -22.06 27.14 -1.19
N ASP A 564 -22.32 28.07 -2.11
CA ASP A 564 -22.12 27.86 -3.55
C ASP A 564 -20.64 27.56 -3.91
N ALA A 565 -19.69 28.20 -3.22
CA ALA A 565 -18.27 27.94 -3.42
C ALA A 565 -17.86 26.51 -3.03
N ASP A 566 -18.56 25.90 -2.06
CA ASP A 566 -18.30 24.53 -1.63
C ASP A 566 -18.69 23.49 -2.69
N VAL A 567 -19.65 23.82 -3.56
CA VAL A 567 -20.03 22.98 -4.70
C VAL A 567 -18.81 22.78 -5.60
N GLY A 568 -18.11 23.88 -5.93
CA GLY A 568 -16.87 23.84 -6.72
C GLY A 568 -15.73 23.10 -6.02
N ARG A 569 -15.69 23.10 -4.68
CA ARG A 569 -14.73 22.30 -3.89
C ARG A 569 -15.04 20.80 -3.97
N LEU A 570 -16.31 20.43 -4.01
CA LEU A 570 -16.76 19.04 -4.08
C LEU A 570 -16.47 18.41 -5.46
N ILE A 571 -16.79 19.11 -6.56
CA ILE A 571 -16.72 18.55 -7.92
C ILE A 571 -15.50 19.02 -8.73
N GLY A 572 -14.89 20.13 -8.34
CA GLY A 572 -13.83 20.81 -9.08
C GLY A 572 -14.36 21.94 -9.97
N ASN A 573 -13.48 22.86 -10.33
CA ASN A 573 -13.77 23.98 -11.23
C ASN A 573 -12.62 24.21 -12.23
N TRP A 574 -12.77 25.16 -13.15
CA TRP A 574 -11.78 25.39 -14.21
C TRP A 574 -10.36 25.69 -13.69
N ALA A 575 -10.26 26.39 -12.55
CA ALA A 575 -8.99 26.77 -11.91
C ALA A 575 -8.41 25.63 -11.05
N ARG A 576 -9.25 24.96 -10.27
CA ARG A 576 -8.93 23.80 -9.43
C ARG A 576 -9.79 22.62 -9.87
N PRO A 577 -9.34 21.86 -10.88
CA PRO A 577 -10.17 20.84 -11.52
C PRO A 577 -10.35 19.59 -10.66
N ASP A 578 -9.49 19.39 -9.68
CA ASP A 578 -9.54 18.23 -8.80
C ASP A 578 -10.48 18.52 -7.63
N GLY A 579 -11.76 18.17 -7.81
CA GLY A 579 -12.77 18.19 -6.75
C GLY A 579 -12.55 17.08 -5.74
N LEU A 580 -13.00 17.30 -4.50
CA LEU A 580 -12.86 16.32 -3.43
C LEU A 580 -13.55 14.99 -3.76
N LEU A 581 -14.83 15.03 -4.14
CA LEU A 581 -15.64 13.85 -4.42
C LEU A 581 -15.19 13.17 -5.72
N THR A 582 -15.07 13.97 -6.80
CA THR A 582 -14.71 13.45 -8.13
C THR A 582 -13.35 12.78 -8.13
N THR A 583 -12.38 13.33 -7.39
CA THR A 583 -11.03 12.78 -7.31
C THR A 583 -10.96 11.53 -6.44
N GLN A 584 -11.60 11.54 -5.27
CA GLN A 584 -11.66 10.36 -4.40
C GLN A 584 -12.29 9.16 -5.13
N VAL A 585 -13.44 9.35 -5.80
CA VAL A 585 -14.10 8.26 -6.52
C VAL A 585 -13.32 7.83 -7.77
N ARG A 586 -12.59 8.73 -8.46
CA ARG A 586 -11.69 8.32 -9.56
C ARG A 586 -10.55 7.43 -9.07
N HIS A 587 -10.01 7.68 -7.88
CA HIS A 587 -8.95 6.86 -7.28
C HIS A 587 -9.50 5.58 -6.64
N GLN A 588 -10.72 5.63 -6.10
CA GLN A 588 -11.39 4.52 -5.41
C GLN A 588 -12.82 4.34 -5.97
N PRO A 589 -12.95 3.81 -7.20
CA PRO A 589 -14.27 3.66 -7.84
C PRO A 589 -15.13 2.62 -7.14
N PHE A 590 -14.49 1.63 -6.50
CA PHE A 590 -15.13 0.59 -5.70
C PHE A 590 -15.17 1.03 -4.24
N SER A 591 -16.25 1.70 -3.85
CA SER A 591 -16.34 2.34 -2.53
C SER A 591 -17.76 2.45 -2.03
N VAL A 592 -17.90 2.73 -0.73
CA VAL A 592 -19.14 3.20 -0.12
C VAL A 592 -19.00 4.70 0.07
N LEU A 593 -19.83 5.48 -0.62
CA LEU A 593 -19.93 6.93 -0.46
C LEU A 593 -21.02 7.26 0.55
N LEU A 594 -20.62 7.80 1.69
CA LEU A 594 -21.52 8.27 2.75
C LEU A 594 -21.61 9.81 2.73
N LEU A 595 -22.77 10.33 2.36
CA LEU A 595 -23.10 11.76 2.47
C LEU A 595 -23.93 11.97 3.74
N ASP A 596 -23.28 12.44 4.80
CA ASP A 596 -23.88 12.60 6.13
C ASP A 596 -24.66 13.92 6.20
N GLU A 597 -25.88 13.90 6.76
CA GLU A 597 -26.74 15.07 6.99
C GLU A 597 -27.08 15.87 5.71
N ILE A 598 -27.53 15.17 4.66
CA ILE A 598 -27.76 15.72 3.31
C ILE A 598 -28.76 16.88 3.24
N GLU A 599 -29.65 17.02 4.24
CA GLU A 599 -30.54 18.17 4.37
C GLU A 599 -29.82 19.50 4.63
N LYS A 600 -28.54 19.46 5.03
CA LYS A 600 -27.72 20.65 5.31
C LYS A 600 -26.95 21.15 4.10
N ALA A 601 -26.81 20.32 3.07
CA ALA A 601 -26.09 20.66 1.85
C ALA A 601 -26.75 21.82 1.09
N HIS A 602 -25.93 22.57 0.35
CA HIS A 602 -26.42 23.55 -0.62
C HIS A 602 -27.34 22.88 -1.68
N PRO A 603 -28.47 23.49 -2.09
CA PRO A 603 -29.42 22.87 -3.02
C PRO A 603 -28.81 22.42 -4.36
N ALA A 604 -27.80 23.13 -4.87
CA ALA A 604 -27.11 22.75 -6.10
C ALA A 604 -26.40 21.37 -5.99
N ILE A 605 -26.05 20.93 -4.78
CA ILE A 605 -25.51 19.59 -4.54
C ILE A 605 -26.60 18.55 -4.77
N HIS A 606 -27.85 18.82 -4.38
CA HIS A 606 -28.97 17.93 -4.67
C HIS A 606 -29.18 17.79 -6.18
N ASP A 607 -29.04 18.88 -6.95
CA ASP A 607 -29.12 18.85 -8.42
C ASP A 607 -28.02 17.99 -9.04
N LEU A 608 -26.77 18.13 -8.55
CA LEU A 608 -25.65 17.31 -9.01
C LEU A 608 -25.87 15.83 -8.70
N LEU A 609 -26.42 15.51 -7.53
CA LEU A 609 -26.72 14.14 -7.14
C LEU A 609 -27.78 13.48 -8.04
N LEU A 610 -28.66 14.23 -8.72
CA LEU A 610 -29.60 13.63 -9.66
C LEU A 610 -28.88 12.87 -10.78
N GLN A 611 -27.78 13.42 -11.30
CA GLN A 611 -26.98 12.78 -12.34
C GLN A 611 -26.22 11.56 -11.77
N VAL A 612 -25.67 11.71 -10.56
CA VAL A 612 -24.91 10.64 -9.90
C VAL A 612 -25.82 9.45 -9.57
N LEU A 613 -26.96 9.68 -8.93
CA LEU A 613 -27.91 8.63 -8.55
C LEU A 613 -28.64 8.04 -9.77
N GLY A 614 -28.87 8.85 -10.81
CA GLY A 614 -29.62 8.44 -12.00
C GLY A 614 -28.80 7.73 -13.07
N GLU A 615 -27.58 8.19 -13.34
CA GLU A 615 -26.73 7.72 -14.45
C GLU A 615 -25.35 7.23 -13.98
N GLY A 616 -25.06 7.25 -12.68
CA GLY A 616 -23.80 6.75 -12.15
C GLY A 616 -22.57 7.52 -12.65
N ARG A 617 -22.73 8.78 -13.06
CA ARG A 617 -21.62 9.57 -13.59
C ARG A 617 -21.70 11.03 -13.16
N LEU A 618 -20.54 11.66 -13.05
CA LEU A 618 -20.41 13.09 -12.83
C LEU A 618 -19.28 13.64 -13.69
N THR A 619 -19.56 14.67 -14.48
CA THR A 619 -18.55 15.30 -15.34
C THR A 619 -18.09 16.60 -14.70
N ASP A 620 -16.78 16.76 -14.53
CA ASP A 620 -16.19 17.98 -13.97
C ASP A 620 -16.08 19.10 -15.01
N ALA A 621 -15.64 20.28 -14.57
CA ALA A 621 -15.48 21.46 -15.42
C ALA A 621 -14.46 21.28 -16.57
N LEU A 622 -13.61 20.26 -16.52
CA LEU A 622 -12.69 19.92 -17.61
C LEU A 622 -13.25 18.83 -18.53
N GLY A 623 -14.49 18.41 -18.37
CA GLY A 623 -15.06 17.33 -19.18
C GLY A 623 -14.55 15.95 -18.77
N ARG A 624 -13.84 15.82 -17.65
CA ARG A 624 -13.46 14.50 -17.13
C ARG A 624 -14.65 13.90 -16.43
N THR A 625 -15.04 12.70 -16.84
CA THR A 625 -16.17 12.00 -16.25
C THR A 625 -15.71 11.02 -15.18
N THR A 626 -16.20 11.19 -13.97
CA THR A 626 -16.07 10.25 -12.86
C THR A 626 -17.22 9.24 -12.90
N ASP A 627 -16.89 7.95 -12.76
CA ASP A 627 -17.82 6.83 -12.80
C ASP A 627 -18.14 6.35 -11.36
N PHE A 628 -19.42 6.33 -11.01
CA PHE A 628 -19.98 5.91 -9.73
C PHE A 628 -20.73 4.57 -9.83
N THR A 629 -20.73 3.90 -10.99
CA THR A 629 -21.46 2.64 -11.19
C THR A 629 -20.99 1.51 -10.27
N ASN A 630 -19.77 1.60 -9.75
CA ASN A 630 -19.21 0.67 -8.77
C ASN A 630 -19.25 1.19 -7.32
N THR A 631 -19.99 2.27 -7.08
CA THR A 631 -20.08 2.91 -5.77
C THR A 631 -21.45 2.59 -5.15
N ILE A 632 -21.45 2.31 -3.85
CA ILE A 632 -22.68 2.27 -3.04
C ILE A 632 -22.87 3.66 -2.45
N ILE A 633 -24.00 4.32 -2.72
CA ILE A 633 -24.24 5.68 -2.25
C ILE A 633 -25.24 5.64 -1.10
N ILE A 634 -24.82 6.12 0.06
CA ILE A 634 -25.63 6.21 1.27
C ILE A 634 -25.76 7.67 1.64
N LEU A 635 -26.99 8.15 1.67
CA LEU A 635 -27.35 9.46 2.21
C LEU A 635 -27.85 9.26 3.63
N THR A 636 -27.51 10.15 4.56
CA THR A 636 -28.16 10.17 5.89
C THR A 636 -28.94 11.45 6.08
N SER A 637 -30.04 11.37 6.83
CA SER A 637 -30.81 12.53 7.23
C SER A 637 -31.36 12.39 8.65
N ASN A 638 -31.43 13.53 9.35
CA ASN A 638 -32.04 13.65 10.68
C ASN A 638 -33.43 14.32 10.63
N LEU A 639 -34.01 14.50 9.45
CA LEU A 639 -35.33 15.13 9.29
C LEU A 639 -36.43 14.38 10.05
N GLY A 640 -37.36 15.15 10.62
CA GLY A 640 -38.48 14.64 11.42
C GLY A 640 -38.14 14.25 12.86
N ALA A 641 -36.86 14.28 13.27
CA ALA A 641 -36.45 13.89 14.62
C ALA A 641 -37.04 14.80 15.74
N GLU A 642 -37.16 16.11 15.53
CA GLU A 642 -37.78 17.03 16.51
C GLU A 642 -39.29 16.86 16.63
N GLN A 643 -39.98 16.56 15.52
CA GLN A 643 -41.43 16.39 15.53
C GLN A 643 -41.81 15.04 16.17
N ALA A 644 -41.05 13.99 15.88
CA ALA A 644 -41.22 12.68 16.52
C ALA A 644 -40.91 12.71 18.03
N SER A 645 -39.95 13.54 18.47
CA SER A 645 -39.58 13.64 19.88
C SER A 645 -40.58 14.43 20.73
N ARG A 646 -41.26 15.45 20.18
CA ARG A 646 -42.30 16.22 20.89
C ARG A 646 -43.57 15.41 21.21
N HIS A 647 -43.84 14.33 20.47
CA HIS A 647 -45.02 13.48 20.69
C HIS A 647 -44.84 12.38 21.77
N LEU A 648 -43.67 12.31 22.43
CA LEU A 648 -43.38 11.34 23.51
C LEU A 648 -44.06 11.70 24.86
N GLY A 649 -44.63 12.89 24.99
CA GLY A 649 -45.43 13.28 26.15
C GLY A 649 -46.88 12.79 26.02
N PHE A 650 -47.23 11.73 26.77
CA PHE A 650 -48.59 11.30 27.17
C PHE A 650 -49.27 10.07 26.53
N VAL A 651 -48.75 9.42 25.48
CA VAL A 651 -49.33 8.13 25.03
C VAL A 651 -48.27 7.12 24.58
N LYS A 652 -48.26 5.92 25.18
CA LYS A 652 -47.53 4.74 24.69
C LYS A 652 -48.30 4.15 23.49
N GLN A 653 -47.97 4.54 22.25
CA GLN A 653 -48.25 3.87 20.95
C GLN A 653 -47.75 4.81 19.83
N ASP A 654 -47.11 4.45 18.70
CA ASP A 654 -46.81 3.21 17.99
C ASP A 654 -45.48 3.41 17.24
N LYS A 655 -44.58 2.40 17.18
CA LYS A 655 -43.34 2.46 16.36
C LYS A 655 -43.63 2.77 14.88
N GLN A 656 -44.84 2.46 14.43
CA GLN A 656 -45.33 2.68 13.06
C GLN A 656 -45.63 4.16 12.76
N ASN A 657 -45.99 4.96 13.76
CA ASN A 657 -46.23 6.40 13.60
C ASN A 657 -44.94 7.22 13.49
N GLN A 658 -43.83 6.77 14.08
CA GLN A 658 -42.55 7.45 13.95
C GLN A 658 -41.95 7.27 12.54
N ALA A 659 -41.97 6.04 12.01
CA ALA A 659 -41.45 5.74 10.69
C ALA A 659 -42.18 6.51 9.57
N SER A 660 -43.51 6.63 9.69
CA SER A 660 -44.32 7.43 8.76
C SER A 660 -44.04 8.93 8.89
N SER A 661 -43.86 9.44 10.11
CA SER A 661 -43.47 10.83 10.33
C SER A 661 -42.11 11.18 9.73
N TYR A 662 -41.09 10.32 9.85
CA TYR A 662 -39.79 10.55 9.21
C TYR A 662 -39.89 10.55 7.69
N ARG A 663 -40.66 9.62 7.11
CA ARG A 663 -40.87 9.57 5.66
C ARG A 663 -41.59 10.82 5.15
N ALA A 664 -42.65 11.26 5.83
CA ALA A 664 -43.35 12.49 5.48
C ALA A 664 -42.43 13.73 5.53
N ALA A 665 -41.59 13.85 6.57
CA ALA A 665 -40.64 14.96 6.67
C ALA A 665 -39.60 14.98 5.54
N VAL A 666 -39.20 13.80 5.05
CA VAL A 666 -38.28 13.65 3.91
C VAL A 666 -38.98 14.00 2.60
N GLU A 667 -40.22 13.56 2.41
CA GLU A 667 -41.06 13.88 1.25
C GLU A 667 -41.40 15.38 1.15
N ASP A 668 -41.59 16.04 2.30
CA ASP A 668 -41.84 17.48 2.35
C ASP A 668 -40.58 18.32 2.04
N PHE A 669 -39.38 17.82 2.41
CA PHE A 669 -38.13 18.55 2.23
C PHE A 669 -37.47 18.31 0.87
N PHE A 670 -37.35 17.03 0.45
CA PHE A 670 -36.68 16.67 -0.79
C PHE A 670 -37.66 16.62 -1.95
N ARG A 671 -37.21 17.15 -3.09
CA ARG A 671 -37.95 17.09 -4.35
C ARG A 671 -38.19 15.63 -4.77
N PRO A 672 -39.38 15.30 -5.31
CA PRO A 672 -39.69 13.94 -5.78
C PRO A 672 -38.68 13.40 -6.79
N GLU A 673 -38.08 14.27 -7.62
CA GLU A 673 -37.04 13.90 -8.59
C GLU A 673 -35.84 13.24 -7.92
N LEU A 674 -35.44 13.69 -6.72
CA LEU A 674 -34.33 13.08 -5.98
C LEU A 674 -34.76 11.76 -5.35
N LEU A 675 -35.93 11.73 -4.72
CA LEU A 675 -36.44 10.54 -4.03
C LEU A 675 -36.68 9.38 -5.00
N ASN A 676 -37.18 9.66 -6.21
CA ASN A 676 -37.39 8.66 -7.25
C ASN A 676 -36.09 8.07 -7.84
N ARG A 677 -34.92 8.62 -7.49
CA ARG A 677 -33.61 8.09 -7.87
C ARG A 677 -32.98 7.20 -6.80
N LEU A 678 -33.55 7.19 -5.60
CA LEU A 678 -33.13 6.31 -4.53
C LEU A 678 -33.75 4.93 -4.70
N ASP A 679 -32.96 3.88 -4.54
CA ASP A 679 -33.49 2.52 -4.58
C ASP A 679 -34.32 2.24 -3.33
N ARG A 680 -33.88 2.76 -2.17
CA ARG A 680 -34.52 2.47 -0.87
C ARG A 680 -34.38 3.62 0.12
N ILE A 681 -35.45 3.82 0.90
CA ILE A 681 -35.46 4.69 2.09
C ILE A 681 -35.59 3.80 3.33
N VAL A 682 -34.53 3.76 4.14
CA VAL A 682 -34.39 2.88 5.30
C VAL A 682 -34.58 3.68 6.58
N VAL A 683 -35.54 3.26 7.41
CA VAL A 683 -35.85 3.93 8.68
C VAL A 683 -35.03 3.34 9.81
N PHE A 684 -34.33 4.21 10.55
CA PHE A 684 -33.65 3.90 11.79
C PHE A 684 -34.50 4.32 12.98
N LYS A 685 -34.72 3.38 13.90
CA LYS A 685 -35.56 3.60 15.08
C LYS A 685 -34.71 4.13 16.23
N SER A 686 -35.34 4.87 17.14
CA SER A 686 -34.73 5.24 18.42
C SER A 686 -34.28 3.98 19.16
N LEU A 687 -33.09 4.03 19.74
CA LEU A 687 -32.52 2.93 20.50
C LEU A 687 -33.32 2.71 21.78
N GLU A 688 -33.45 1.45 22.20
CA GLU A 688 -34.00 1.09 23.51
C GLU A 688 -32.88 0.84 24.52
N LEU A 689 -33.23 0.76 25.81
CA LEU A 689 -32.24 0.52 26.86
C LEU A 689 -31.51 -0.83 26.67
N GLN A 690 -32.20 -1.83 26.16
CA GLN A 690 -31.60 -3.14 25.86
C GLN A 690 -30.53 -3.02 24.75
N ASP A 691 -30.81 -2.22 23.72
CA ASP A 691 -29.85 -1.94 22.65
C ASP A 691 -28.64 -1.19 23.22
N ALA A 692 -28.87 -0.24 24.13
CA ALA A 692 -27.82 0.55 24.76
C ALA A 692 -26.79 -0.30 25.51
N VAL A 693 -27.25 -1.31 26.26
CA VAL A 693 -26.37 -2.27 26.97
C VAL A 693 -25.54 -3.08 25.97
N ALA A 694 -26.16 -3.61 24.91
CA ALA A 694 -25.46 -4.38 23.89
C ALA A 694 -24.44 -3.52 23.10
N ILE A 695 -24.79 -2.28 22.75
CA ILE A 695 -23.86 -1.32 22.14
C ILE A 695 -22.69 -0.99 23.07
N THR A 696 -22.95 -0.86 24.37
CA THR A 696 -21.91 -0.62 25.38
C THR A 696 -20.92 -1.78 25.42
N ARG A 697 -21.39 -3.03 25.37
CA ARG A 697 -20.51 -4.22 25.26
C ARG A 697 -19.62 -4.16 24.02
N LEU A 698 -20.16 -3.79 22.86
CA LEU A 698 -19.38 -3.66 21.63
C LEU A 698 -18.30 -2.57 21.73
N GLN A 699 -18.65 -1.39 22.23
CA GLN A 699 -17.69 -0.27 22.36
C GLN A 699 -16.58 -0.55 23.38
N LEU A 700 -16.83 -1.42 24.37
CA LEU A 700 -15.80 -1.86 25.30
C LEU A 700 -14.72 -2.70 24.63
N ASN A 701 -15.07 -3.56 23.67
CA ASN A 701 -14.08 -4.32 22.92
C ASN A 701 -13.13 -3.39 22.14
N GLU A 702 -13.64 -2.30 21.56
CA GLU A 702 -12.80 -1.28 20.92
C GLU A 702 -11.92 -0.53 21.92
N LEU A 703 -12.43 -0.25 23.12
CA LEU A 703 -11.67 0.40 24.19
C LEU A 703 -10.49 -0.45 24.66
N LEU A 704 -10.67 -1.78 24.74
CA LEU A 704 -9.63 -2.74 25.14
C LEU A 704 -8.45 -2.78 24.16
N GLN A 705 -8.66 -2.42 22.89
CA GLN A 705 -7.61 -2.40 21.87
C GLN A 705 -6.72 -1.15 21.94
N ARG A 706 -7.00 -0.17 22.81
CA ARG A 706 -6.19 1.05 22.91
C ARG A 706 -4.82 0.77 23.52
N ASP A 707 -3.79 1.44 23.00
CA ASP A 707 -2.39 1.38 23.44
C ASP A 707 -2.20 1.43 24.96
N GLY A 708 -3.03 2.22 25.66
CA GLY A 708 -2.96 2.35 27.12
C GLY A 708 -3.14 1.03 27.88
N PHE A 709 -3.97 0.12 27.34
CA PHE A 709 -4.22 -1.22 27.89
C PHE A 709 -3.28 -2.27 27.31
N VAL A 710 -3.02 -2.21 25.99
CA VAL A 710 -2.16 -3.17 25.27
C VAL A 710 -0.71 -3.12 25.75
N ARG A 711 -0.13 -1.92 25.89
CA ARG A 711 1.28 -1.76 26.31
C ARG A 711 1.56 -2.11 27.77
N ARG A 712 0.52 -2.14 28.61
CA ARG A 712 0.65 -2.36 30.06
C ARG A 712 0.24 -3.77 30.50
N THR A 713 0.10 -4.71 29.55
CA THR A 713 -0.38 -6.09 29.83
C THR A 713 -1.57 -6.08 30.79
N THR A 714 -2.54 -5.19 30.52
CA THR A 714 -3.69 -4.95 31.39
C THR A 714 -4.87 -5.78 30.92
N ILE A 715 -5.39 -6.63 31.78
CA ILE A 715 -6.69 -7.29 31.60
C ILE A 715 -7.72 -6.38 32.24
N LEU A 716 -8.57 -5.74 31.45
CA LEU A 716 -9.69 -4.96 31.97
C LEU A 716 -10.93 -5.88 32.01
N ASN A 717 -11.43 -6.10 33.23
CA ASN A 717 -12.65 -6.83 33.48
C ASN A 717 -13.70 -5.85 34.02
N ILE A 718 -14.89 -5.81 33.42
CA ILE A 718 -15.98 -4.94 33.87
C ILE A 718 -17.13 -5.84 34.28
N ASP A 719 -17.59 -5.67 35.52
CA ASP A 719 -18.71 -6.40 36.06
C ASP A 719 -20.00 -6.12 35.26
N GLU A 720 -20.85 -7.13 35.08
CA GLU A 720 -22.05 -7.01 34.23
C GLU A 720 -23.00 -5.92 34.76
N GLN A 721 -23.13 -5.82 36.09
CA GLN A 721 -23.92 -4.77 36.72
C GLN A 721 -23.31 -3.38 36.54
N ALA A 722 -21.98 -3.26 36.58
CA ALA A 722 -21.29 -2.00 36.31
C ALA A 722 -21.51 -1.54 34.86
N LEU A 723 -21.53 -2.47 33.91
CA LEU A 723 -21.78 -2.19 32.51
C LEU A 723 -23.22 -1.71 32.27
N ILE A 724 -24.21 -2.38 32.85
CA ILE A 724 -25.62 -1.98 32.77
C ILE A 724 -25.81 -0.57 33.34
N GLU A 725 -25.21 -0.28 34.49
CA GLU A 725 -25.30 1.05 35.13
C GLU A 725 -24.65 2.16 34.29
N VAL A 726 -23.50 1.89 33.66
CA VAL A 726 -22.87 2.85 32.72
C VAL A 726 -23.76 3.07 31.51
N ALA A 727 -24.38 2.02 30.98
CA ALA A 727 -25.30 2.12 29.86
C ALA A 727 -26.56 2.92 30.26
N GLU A 728 -27.18 2.65 31.41
CA GLU A 728 -28.36 3.35 31.91
C GLU A 728 -28.10 4.85 32.15
N ARG A 729 -26.96 5.19 32.78
CA ARG A 729 -26.57 6.59 33.04
C ARG A 729 -26.21 7.34 31.77
N GLY A 730 -25.64 6.64 30.79
CA GLY A 730 -25.21 7.19 29.51
C GLY A 730 -26.28 7.19 28.43
N PHE A 731 -27.40 6.49 28.66
CA PHE A 731 -28.46 6.35 27.67
C PHE A 731 -29.31 7.62 27.61
N ASP A 732 -29.37 8.19 26.42
CA ASP A 732 -30.24 9.30 26.09
C ASP A 732 -31.00 8.93 24.81
N ALA A 733 -32.33 8.89 24.89
CA ALA A 733 -33.18 8.48 23.77
C ALA A 733 -33.13 9.45 22.57
N VAL A 734 -32.72 10.70 22.78
CA VAL A 734 -32.59 11.75 21.76
C VAL A 734 -31.19 11.72 21.13
N LEU A 735 -30.15 11.62 21.96
CA LEU A 735 -28.74 11.66 21.51
C LEU A 735 -28.19 10.27 21.10
N GLY A 736 -28.88 9.19 21.48
CA GLY A 736 -28.57 7.82 21.12
C GLY A 736 -27.16 7.37 21.54
N GLY A 737 -26.51 6.58 20.68
CA GLY A 737 -25.17 6.03 20.91
C GLY A 737 -24.06 7.05 21.09
N ARG A 738 -24.27 8.33 20.73
CA ARG A 738 -23.31 9.41 21.01
C ARG A 738 -23.23 9.70 22.50
N ALA A 739 -24.34 9.64 23.23
CA ALA A 739 -24.36 9.84 24.68
C ALA A 739 -23.68 8.66 25.40
N LEU A 740 -23.96 7.42 24.95
CA LEU A 740 -23.31 6.21 25.47
C LEU A 740 -21.80 6.26 25.32
N LYS A 741 -21.29 6.63 24.13
CA LYS A 741 -19.86 6.77 23.91
C LYS A 741 -19.22 7.77 24.88
N ARG A 742 -19.87 8.91 25.11
CA ARG A 742 -19.39 9.91 26.07
C ARG A 742 -19.40 9.37 27.50
N ALA A 743 -20.43 8.61 27.88
CA ALA A 743 -20.52 8.00 29.19
C ALA A 743 -19.42 6.96 29.41
N ILE A 744 -19.13 6.10 28.43
CA ILE A 744 -18.02 5.15 28.50
C ILE A 744 -16.68 5.88 28.63
N GLU A 745 -16.44 6.94 27.86
CA GLU A 745 -15.21 7.72 27.97
C GLU A 745 -15.07 8.38 29.35
N ARG A 746 -16.15 8.97 29.87
CA ARG A 746 -16.15 9.66 31.15
C ARG A 746 -16.05 8.69 32.33
N ASP A 747 -16.80 7.60 32.30
CA ASP A 747 -17.03 6.74 33.45
C ASP A 747 -16.07 5.56 33.48
N LEU A 748 -15.61 5.06 32.33
CA LEU A 748 -14.71 3.91 32.25
C LEU A 748 -13.30 4.29 31.81
N THR A 749 -13.15 5.02 30.69
CA THR A 749 -11.80 5.41 30.21
C THR A 749 -11.10 6.31 31.21
N ALA A 750 -11.77 7.35 31.73
CA ALA A 750 -11.15 8.26 32.68
C ALA A 750 -10.80 7.58 34.02
N LEU A 751 -11.66 6.67 34.51
CA LEU A 751 -11.36 5.87 35.70
C LEU A 751 -10.15 4.97 35.45
N ALA A 752 -10.12 4.22 34.34
CA ALA A 752 -8.99 3.37 34.00
C ALA A 752 -7.70 4.18 33.82
N ALA A 753 -7.75 5.31 33.12
CA ALA A 753 -6.59 6.17 32.90
C ALA A 753 -5.99 6.69 34.23
N THR A 754 -6.85 7.17 35.15
CA THR A 754 -6.42 7.63 36.47
C THR A 754 -5.66 6.55 37.24
N GLN A 755 -6.12 5.31 37.14
CA GLN A 755 -5.48 4.16 37.77
C GLN A 755 -4.17 3.76 37.06
N LEU A 756 -4.17 3.69 35.73
CA LEU A 756 -3.03 3.24 34.93
C LEU A 756 -1.84 4.21 34.91
N VAL A 757 -2.07 5.52 35.11
CA VAL A 757 -0.99 6.51 35.21
C VAL A 757 -0.19 6.33 36.50
N GLY A 758 -0.81 5.86 37.58
CA GLY A 758 -0.15 5.60 38.86
C GLY A 758 0.70 4.32 38.90
N LEU A 759 0.73 3.54 37.81
CA LEU A 759 1.35 2.21 37.76
C LEU A 759 2.55 2.17 36.81
N THR A 760 3.59 1.42 37.21
CA THR A 760 4.73 1.09 36.35
C THR A 760 4.37 -0.05 35.39
N ALA A 761 4.65 0.13 34.08
CA ALA A 761 4.23 -0.75 32.99
C ALA A 761 4.91 -2.14 32.92
N THR A 762 5.51 -2.61 34.02
CA THR A 762 6.39 -3.79 34.05
C THR A 762 5.73 -5.07 34.56
N GLN A 763 4.51 -5.02 35.11
CA GLN A 763 3.79 -6.19 35.61
C GLN A 763 2.40 -6.30 34.97
N PRO A 764 1.94 -7.50 34.60
CA PRO A 764 0.56 -7.70 34.17
C PRO A 764 -0.39 -7.36 35.31
N ILE A 765 -1.45 -6.64 34.99
CA ILE A 765 -2.43 -6.18 35.97
C ILE A 765 -3.84 -6.58 35.52
N LEU A 766 -4.65 -7.04 36.46
CA LEU A 766 -6.08 -7.20 36.30
C LEU A 766 -6.74 -5.93 36.87
N LEU A 767 -7.27 -5.09 35.98
CA LEU A 767 -8.10 -3.95 36.35
C LEU A 767 -9.56 -4.39 36.33
N GLU A 768 -10.15 -4.59 37.49
CA GLU A 768 -11.58 -4.88 37.60
C GLU A 768 -12.35 -3.60 37.90
N ILE A 769 -13.43 -3.33 37.18
CA ILE A 769 -14.36 -2.24 37.52
C ILE A 769 -15.65 -2.89 38.03
N LYS A 770 -15.90 -2.73 39.34
CA LYS A 770 -17.06 -3.33 40.04
C LYS A 770 -18.09 -2.27 40.40
N TRP A 771 -19.35 -2.70 40.47
CA TRP A 771 -20.45 -1.88 40.98
C TRP A 771 -20.62 -2.13 42.49
N ILE A 772 -20.13 -1.21 43.33
CA ILE A 772 -20.16 -1.38 44.79
C ILE A 772 -20.64 -0.09 45.45
N LYS A 773 -21.66 -0.20 46.32
CA LYS A 773 -22.26 0.96 47.05
C LYS A 773 -22.66 2.10 46.10
N GLU A 774 -23.36 1.75 45.03
CA GLU A 774 -23.87 2.70 44.01
C GLU A 774 -22.77 3.54 43.31
N ARG A 775 -21.54 3.03 43.26
CA ARG A 775 -20.41 3.67 42.56
C ARG A 775 -19.56 2.66 41.80
N LEU A 776 -18.98 3.11 40.69
CA LEU A 776 -17.93 2.37 39.99
C LEU A 776 -16.67 2.41 40.85
N GLN A 777 -16.20 1.23 41.26
CA GLN A 777 -14.96 1.08 42.02
C GLN A 777 -13.96 0.30 41.18
N PRO A 778 -12.83 0.93 40.79
CA PRO A 778 -11.73 0.21 40.18
C PRO A 778 -10.96 -0.57 41.26
N CYS A 779 -10.70 -1.84 41.00
CA CYS A 779 -9.86 -2.72 41.78
C CYS A 779 -8.71 -3.18 40.90
N ILE A 780 -7.50 -2.73 41.20
CA ILE A 780 -6.29 -3.19 40.51
C ILE A 780 -5.73 -4.35 41.30
N THR A 781 -5.59 -5.48 40.64
CA THR A 781 -4.84 -6.62 41.15
C THR A 781 -3.58 -6.76 40.33
N ALA A 782 -2.42 -6.52 40.93
CA ALA A 782 -1.16 -6.89 40.32
C ALA A 782 -1.15 -8.42 40.20
N LEU A 783 -1.05 -8.93 38.97
CA LEU A 783 -0.92 -10.35 38.75
C LEU A 783 0.54 -10.70 39.05
N ALA A 784 0.78 -11.07 40.31
CA ALA A 784 2.03 -11.69 40.67
C ALA A 784 2.10 -13.05 39.95
N PRO A 785 3.23 -13.41 39.31
CA PRO A 785 3.45 -14.81 38.96
C PRO A 785 3.27 -15.60 40.25
N VAL A 786 2.47 -16.67 40.20
CA VAL A 786 2.20 -17.52 41.36
C VAL A 786 3.55 -17.90 41.97
N SER A 787 3.85 -17.34 43.15
CA SER A 787 4.95 -17.81 43.96
C SER A 787 4.67 -19.27 44.23
N GLN A 788 5.51 -20.14 43.68
CA GLN A 788 5.59 -21.52 44.12
C GLN A 788 5.60 -21.51 45.65
N ASP A 789 4.76 -22.38 46.24
CA ASP A 789 4.78 -22.69 47.65
C ASP A 789 6.21 -22.72 48.20
N LYS A 790 6.35 -22.23 49.44
CA LYS A 790 7.53 -22.00 50.30
C LYS A 790 8.68 -23.03 50.28
N SER A 791 9.23 -23.39 49.12
CA SER A 791 10.40 -24.28 49.00
C SER A 791 11.44 -23.84 47.98
N VAL A 792 11.23 -22.72 47.25
CA VAL A 792 12.16 -22.33 46.16
C VAL A 792 12.86 -20.99 46.39
N SER A 793 12.56 -20.29 47.50
CA SER A 793 13.21 -19.01 47.87
C SER A 793 14.63 -19.14 48.43
N ALA A 794 15.40 -20.15 48.00
CA ALA A 794 16.79 -20.37 48.43
C ALA A 794 17.79 -20.49 47.27
N LEU A 795 17.40 -20.24 46.02
CA LEU A 795 18.28 -20.49 44.86
C LEU A 795 18.93 -19.24 44.26
N THR A 796 18.60 -18.03 44.70
CA THR A 796 19.15 -16.81 44.09
C THR A 796 20.50 -16.34 44.65
N GLN A 797 21.08 -17.06 45.62
CA GLN A 797 22.46 -16.83 46.09
C GLN A 797 23.18 -18.11 46.51
N GLN A 798 22.84 -19.26 45.93
CA GLN A 798 23.70 -20.44 46.07
C GLN A 798 24.72 -20.41 44.94
N THR A 799 26.00 -20.34 45.32
CA THR A 799 27.07 -20.89 44.50
C THR A 799 26.60 -22.24 43.96
N LEU A 800 26.64 -22.44 42.65
CA LEU A 800 26.31 -23.71 41.99
C LEU A 800 27.26 -24.78 42.55
N THR A 801 26.86 -25.38 43.67
CA THR A 801 27.54 -26.54 44.26
C THR A 801 27.03 -27.79 43.56
N PRO A 802 27.85 -28.85 43.43
CA PRO A 802 27.43 -30.08 42.76
C PRO A 802 26.11 -30.62 43.35
N ASN A 803 25.91 -30.53 44.67
CA ASN A 803 24.66 -30.92 45.32
C ASN A 803 23.44 -30.07 44.93
N GLY A 804 23.61 -28.76 44.70
CA GLY A 804 22.52 -27.88 44.29
C GLY A 804 22.06 -28.14 42.85
N VAL A 805 23.02 -28.44 41.96
CA VAL A 805 22.72 -28.81 40.57
C VAL A 805 22.05 -30.18 40.50
N SER A 806 22.49 -31.15 41.31
CA SER A 806 21.85 -32.47 41.43
C SER A 806 20.39 -32.39 41.93
N GLN A 807 20.08 -31.51 42.89
CA GLN A 807 18.70 -31.31 43.37
C GLN A 807 17.79 -30.65 42.32
N LEU A 808 18.33 -29.72 41.52
CA LEU A 808 17.62 -29.14 40.38
C LEU A 808 17.36 -30.20 39.29
N LEU A 809 18.34 -31.06 39.02
CA LEU A 809 18.21 -32.18 38.10
C LEU A 809 17.09 -33.15 38.49
N GLU A 810 16.99 -33.45 39.78
CA GLU A 810 15.94 -34.30 40.33
C GLU A 810 14.56 -33.65 40.18
N SER A 811 14.45 -32.35 40.47
CA SER A 811 13.20 -31.57 40.34
C SER A 811 12.73 -31.46 38.88
N VAL A 812 13.64 -31.23 37.94
CA VAL A 812 13.34 -31.16 36.50
C VAL A 812 12.94 -32.55 35.97
N SER A 813 13.56 -33.61 36.47
CA SER A 813 13.20 -34.99 36.14
C SER A 813 11.80 -35.35 36.65
N GLU A 814 11.44 -34.93 37.87
CA GLU A 814 10.09 -35.14 38.42
C GLU A 814 9.02 -34.36 37.63
N LEU A 815 9.31 -33.11 37.26
CA LEU A 815 8.43 -32.29 36.42
C LEU A 815 8.19 -32.94 35.06
N ARG A 816 9.24 -33.48 34.44
CA ARG A 816 9.17 -34.22 33.19
C ARG A 816 8.29 -35.48 33.31
N GLU A 817 8.41 -36.26 34.39
CA GLU A 817 7.53 -37.40 34.63
C GLU A 817 6.05 -36.99 34.75
N ARG A 818 5.75 -35.88 35.43
CA ARG A 818 4.38 -35.37 35.56
C ARG A 818 3.81 -34.92 34.22
N LEU A 819 4.61 -34.29 33.36
CA LEU A 819 4.21 -33.90 32.01
C LEU A 819 3.93 -35.12 31.12
N TYR A 820 4.68 -36.22 31.25
CA TYR A 820 4.37 -37.46 30.54
C TYR A 820 3.05 -38.10 31.01
N LYS A 821 2.80 -38.14 32.33
CA LYS A 821 1.54 -38.65 32.89
C LYS A 821 0.32 -37.85 32.43
N LEU A 822 0.45 -36.52 32.32
CA LEU A 822 -0.61 -35.64 31.80
C LEU A 822 -0.92 -35.92 30.32
N ARG A 823 0.10 -36.07 29.48
CA ARG A 823 -0.07 -36.45 28.07
C ARG A 823 -0.77 -37.79 27.93
N ASP A 824 -0.32 -38.79 28.69
CA ASP A 824 -0.89 -40.15 28.61
C ASP A 824 -2.33 -40.19 29.17
N SER A 825 -2.72 -39.28 30.07
CA SER A 825 -4.10 -39.11 30.52
C SER A 825 -5.04 -38.49 29.46
N GLU A 826 -4.53 -37.60 28.61
CA GLU A 826 -5.30 -36.99 27.51
C GLU A 826 -5.38 -37.91 26.28
N GLY A 827 -4.50 -38.91 26.16
CA GLY A 827 -4.41 -39.86 25.05
C GLY A 827 -5.46 -40.99 25.00
N LYS A 828 -6.46 -41.02 25.91
CA LYS A 828 -7.46 -42.11 25.96
C LYS A 828 -8.62 -42.00 24.95
N SER A 829 -8.75 -40.89 24.22
CA SER A 829 -9.72 -40.76 23.12
C SER A 829 -9.00 -40.68 21.77
N LEU A 830 -8.60 -41.85 21.26
CA LEU A 830 -7.81 -42.04 20.03
C LEU A 830 -8.52 -41.63 18.73
N GLU A 831 -9.75 -41.10 18.77
CA GLU A 831 -10.52 -40.78 17.56
C GLU A 831 -10.78 -39.28 17.34
N GLN A 832 -10.21 -38.37 18.14
CA GLN A 832 -10.38 -36.91 17.96
C GLN A 832 -9.07 -36.09 18.00
N ILE A 833 -7.95 -36.65 17.52
CA ILE A 833 -6.67 -35.93 17.48
C ILE A 833 -6.51 -35.22 16.12
N ALA A 834 -7.32 -34.19 15.90
CA ALA A 834 -6.81 -32.98 15.26
C ALA A 834 -6.14 -32.18 16.40
N ILE A 835 -4.87 -31.83 16.21
CA ILE A 835 -3.97 -31.35 17.26
C ILE A 835 -4.57 -30.11 17.97
N SER A 836 -5.17 -30.32 19.14
CA SER A 836 -5.61 -29.23 20.02
C SER A 836 -4.41 -28.39 20.45
N ASN A 837 -4.58 -27.06 20.53
CA ASN A 837 -3.57 -26.12 21.05
C ASN A 837 -2.99 -26.55 22.41
N LYS A 838 -3.76 -27.31 23.20
CA LYS A 838 -3.35 -27.86 24.49
C LYS A 838 -2.31 -28.98 24.36
N MET A 839 -2.43 -29.86 23.36
CA MET A 839 -1.49 -30.94 23.10
C MET A 839 -0.15 -30.39 22.57
N ARG A 840 -0.19 -29.33 21.75
CA ARG A 840 1.02 -28.60 21.32
C ARG A 840 1.76 -28.00 22.51
N LEU A 841 1.04 -27.28 23.39
CA LEU A 841 1.62 -26.71 24.61
C LEU A 841 2.28 -27.77 25.50
N LEU A 842 1.64 -28.95 25.65
CA LEU A 842 2.17 -30.06 26.43
C LEU A 842 3.47 -30.63 25.86
N LEU A 843 3.58 -30.74 24.53
CA LEU A 843 4.80 -31.19 23.86
C LEU A 843 5.94 -30.17 24.02
N THR A 844 5.65 -28.87 23.84
CA THR A 844 6.64 -27.80 24.02
C THR A 844 7.16 -27.73 25.46
N LEU A 845 6.29 -27.90 26.46
CA LEU A 845 6.73 -27.95 27.87
C LEU A 845 7.61 -29.17 28.17
N GLN A 846 7.41 -30.30 27.48
CA GLN A 846 8.27 -31.48 27.61
C GLN A 846 9.66 -31.24 27.01
N GLU A 847 9.75 -30.55 25.88
CA GLU A 847 11.02 -30.18 25.25
C GLU A 847 11.83 -29.21 26.12
N LEU A 848 11.21 -28.15 26.62
CA LEU A 848 11.88 -27.20 27.53
C LEU A 848 12.38 -27.87 28.82
N ALA A 849 11.59 -28.80 29.39
CA ALA A 849 12.03 -29.56 30.56
C ALA A 849 13.20 -30.51 30.24
N PHE A 850 13.30 -30.99 28.99
CA PHE A 850 14.43 -31.80 28.52
C PHE A 850 15.70 -30.96 28.36
N GLU A 851 15.60 -29.80 27.70
CA GLU A 851 16.73 -28.88 27.49
C GLU A 851 17.33 -28.41 28.82
N ILE A 852 16.49 -28.00 29.77
CA ILE A 852 16.94 -27.58 31.10
C ILE A 852 17.65 -28.73 31.83
N LYS A 853 17.21 -29.98 31.62
CA LYS A 853 17.85 -31.16 32.21
C LYS A 853 19.26 -31.35 31.63
N GLU A 854 19.41 -31.27 30.31
CA GLU A 854 20.73 -31.41 29.66
C GLU A 854 21.69 -30.30 30.10
N GLU A 855 21.23 -29.04 30.16
CA GLU A 855 22.08 -27.95 30.65
C GLU A 855 22.54 -28.16 32.09
N LEU A 856 21.67 -28.66 32.98
CA LEU A 856 22.05 -28.97 34.36
C LEU A 856 23.01 -30.16 34.44
N GLU A 857 22.87 -31.19 33.59
CA GLU A 857 23.82 -32.31 33.50
C GLU A 857 25.19 -31.85 33.02
N GLU A 858 25.25 -30.95 32.02
CA GLU A 858 26.51 -30.35 31.56
C GLU A 858 27.17 -29.50 32.65
N ILE A 859 26.38 -28.69 33.38
CA ILE A 859 26.89 -27.89 34.50
C ILE A 859 27.41 -28.79 35.62
N LEU A 860 26.69 -29.86 35.97
CA LEU A 860 27.13 -30.82 37.00
C LEU A 860 28.43 -31.50 36.58
N TRP A 861 28.51 -31.98 35.34
CA TRP A 861 29.70 -32.59 34.79
C TRP A 861 30.90 -31.63 34.78
N ALA A 862 30.68 -30.37 34.38
CA ALA A 862 31.71 -29.34 34.38
C ALA A 862 32.23 -29.02 35.80
N ILE A 863 31.34 -29.07 36.80
CA ILE A 863 31.71 -28.90 38.22
C ILE A 863 32.51 -30.12 38.73
N GLU A 864 32.09 -31.34 38.41
CA GLU A 864 32.74 -32.58 38.87
C GLU A 864 34.11 -32.85 38.22
N THR A 865 34.32 -32.35 37.00
CA THR A 865 35.57 -32.57 36.24
C THR A 865 36.58 -31.42 36.36
N ALA A 866 36.21 -30.31 37.00
CA ALA A 866 37.12 -29.18 37.21
C ALA A 866 38.27 -29.54 38.17
N ARG A 867 39.52 -29.48 37.68
CA ARG A 867 40.74 -29.75 38.46
C ARG A 867 41.23 -28.55 39.31
N ASP A 868 40.63 -27.37 39.15
CA ASP A 868 41.00 -26.15 39.89
C ASP A 868 39.73 -25.32 40.24
N PRO A 869 39.42 -25.04 41.53
CA PRO A 869 38.16 -24.40 41.93
C PRO A 869 37.98 -22.93 41.51
N ASN A 870 38.99 -22.30 40.91
CA ASN A 870 38.97 -20.88 40.52
C ASN A 870 39.00 -20.64 38.99
N GLU A 871 39.02 -21.68 38.16
CA GLU A 871 38.94 -21.54 36.68
C GLU A 871 37.52 -21.66 36.12
N THR A 872 36.51 -21.91 36.96
CA THR A 872 35.11 -21.82 36.55
C THR A 872 34.66 -20.36 36.58
N ARG A 873 34.45 -19.78 35.39
CA ARG A 873 33.89 -18.43 35.18
C ARG A 873 32.46 -18.32 35.70
N PHE A 874 32.27 -18.33 37.01
CA PHE A 874 31.04 -17.91 37.67
C PHE A 874 31.40 -17.18 38.96
N THR A 875 32.11 -16.06 38.86
CA THR A 875 32.23 -15.08 39.94
C THR A 875 31.62 -13.75 39.51
N ASN A 876 30.59 -13.37 40.26
CA ASN A 876 29.87 -12.10 40.22
C ASN A 876 30.80 -10.90 40.04
N THR A 877 30.55 -10.08 39.03
CA THR A 877 30.74 -8.63 39.15
C THR A 877 29.39 -7.96 39.12
N SER A 878 28.85 -7.78 40.32
CA SER A 878 27.82 -6.80 40.62
C SER A 878 28.32 -5.40 40.25
N GLN A 879 27.83 -4.85 39.14
CA GLN A 879 27.75 -3.41 38.96
C GLN A 879 26.29 -2.99 38.94
N SER A 880 25.88 -2.42 40.06
CA SER A 880 24.77 -1.49 40.17
C SER A 880 24.81 -0.49 39.01
N ILE A 881 23.79 -0.48 38.16
CA ILE A 881 23.61 0.60 37.19
C ILE A 881 22.85 1.72 37.91
N PRO A 882 23.46 2.89 38.16
CA PRO A 882 22.71 4.05 38.61
C PRO A 882 21.87 4.56 37.44
N PHE A 883 20.56 4.62 37.64
CA PHE A 883 19.69 5.49 36.85
C PHE A 883 20.10 6.95 37.15
N GLN A 884 20.83 7.58 36.23
CA GLN A 884 20.99 9.04 36.18
C GLN A 884 20.54 9.53 34.81
N ILE A 885 19.40 10.23 34.82
CA ILE A 885 18.95 11.12 33.76
C ILE A 885 19.84 12.35 33.82
N ASN A 886 20.59 12.64 32.75
CA ASN A 886 21.20 13.95 32.55
C ASN A 886 20.70 14.54 31.22
N TRP A 887 19.84 15.54 31.37
CA TRP A 887 19.60 16.58 30.37
C TRP A 887 20.70 17.63 30.49
N THR A 888 21.62 17.71 29.53
CA THR A 888 22.40 18.93 29.25
C THR A 888 22.84 18.89 27.79
N GLY A 889 22.41 19.88 27.01
CA GLY A 889 22.90 20.08 25.64
C GLY A 889 24.31 20.65 25.64
N GLU A 890 25.08 20.28 24.63
CA GLU A 890 26.12 21.11 24.02
C GLU A 890 26.47 20.54 22.64
N GLN A 891 26.62 21.45 21.68
CA GLN A 891 26.70 21.23 20.24
C GLN A 891 28.02 20.58 19.83
N TYR A 892 27.95 19.55 18.96
CA TYR A 892 28.96 19.31 17.91
C TYR A 892 28.26 18.79 16.64
N LEU A 893 28.87 19.10 15.50
CA LEU A 893 28.27 19.29 14.18
C LEU A 893 27.34 18.19 13.62
N ASN A 894 26.43 18.68 12.80
CA ASN A 894 25.20 18.07 12.30
C ASN A 894 25.44 17.00 11.21
N VAL A 895 25.16 15.73 11.51
CA VAL A 895 25.05 14.64 10.51
C VAL A 895 23.87 14.89 9.55
N ALA A 896 22.93 15.79 9.88
CA ALA A 896 21.82 16.14 8.99
C ALA A 896 22.24 16.92 7.74
N GLU A 897 23.47 17.45 7.65
CA GLU A 897 23.96 18.06 6.40
C GLU A 897 24.40 17.02 5.35
N MET A 898 24.72 15.77 5.75
CA MET A 898 24.87 14.67 4.79
C MET A 898 23.52 14.14 4.29
N TYR A 899 22.45 14.32 5.05
CA TYR A 899 21.08 13.95 4.67
C TYR A 899 20.36 15.02 3.84
N ALA A 900 21.01 16.14 3.53
CA ALA A 900 20.44 17.21 2.70
C ALA A 900 20.51 16.93 1.19
N HIS A 901 21.23 15.88 0.76
CA HIS A 901 21.15 15.42 -0.62
C HIS A 901 19.98 14.45 -0.78
N GLN A 902 18.89 14.99 -1.34
CA GLN A 902 17.66 14.27 -1.66
C GLN A 902 17.93 12.98 -2.45
N ASP A 903 18.97 12.97 -3.29
CA ASP A 903 19.40 11.78 -4.05
C ASP A 903 19.92 10.62 -3.19
N ILE A 904 20.52 10.88 -2.02
CA ILE A 904 21.01 9.82 -1.11
C ILE A 904 19.83 9.20 -0.35
N ARG A 905 18.83 10.01 -0.02
CA ARG A 905 17.59 9.55 0.59
C ARG A 905 16.75 8.76 -0.40
N ASP A 906 16.63 9.25 -1.63
CA ASP A 906 15.90 8.58 -2.71
C ASP A 906 16.59 7.28 -3.12
N TYR A 907 17.93 7.24 -3.08
CA TYR A 907 18.69 6.02 -3.31
C TYR A 907 18.61 5.01 -2.15
N LEU A 908 18.60 5.46 -0.90
CA LEU A 908 18.40 4.59 0.27
C LEU A 908 16.94 4.10 0.38
N GLU A 909 15.97 4.92 -0.05
CA GLU A 909 14.57 4.52 -0.20
C GLU A 909 14.38 3.58 -1.41
N GLU A 910 15.10 3.78 -2.52
CA GLU A 910 15.19 2.83 -3.63
C GLU A 910 15.84 1.52 -3.20
N MET A 911 16.98 1.55 -2.52
CA MET A 911 17.62 0.37 -1.93
C MET A 911 16.72 -0.30 -0.89
N TYR A 912 15.86 0.42 -0.17
CA TYR A 912 14.89 -0.16 0.76
C TYR A 912 13.71 -0.85 0.04
N VAL A 913 13.28 -0.32 -1.11
CA VAL A 913 12.26 -0.93 -1.97
C VAL A 913 12.83 -2.07 -2.81
N ILE A 914 14.09 -1.97 -3.20
CA ILE A 914 14.81 -2.92 -4.03
C ILE A 914 15.48 -4.01 -3.19
N ALA A 915 15.87 -3.80 -1.93
CA ALA A 915 16.51 -4.84 -1.11
C ALA A 915 15.65 -6.11 -0.94
N PRO A 916 14.33 -6.04 -0.67
CA PRO A 916 13.48 -7.23 -0.69
C PRO A 916 13.38 -7.86 -2.08
N LYS A 917 13.59 -7.06 -3.14
CA LYS A 917 13.54 -7.46 -4.54
C LYS A 917 14.85 -8.08 -5.04
N LEU A 918 16.02 -7.56 -4.64
CA LEU A 918 17.35 -8.13 -4.86
C LEU A 918 17.57 -9.39 -4.01
N ILE A 919 17.03 -9.43 -2.79
CA ILE A 919 17.00 -10.64 -1.94
C ILE A 919 16.06 -11.70 -2.54
N ARG A 920 14.98 -11.30 -3.24
CA ARG A 920 14.11 -12.22 -4.01
C ARG A 920 14.73 -12.64 -5.35
N ASP A 921 15.36 -11.73 -6.08
CA ASP A 921 15.91 -11.97 -7.42
C ASP A 921 17.25 -12.73 -7.38
N ALA A 922 17.95 -12.75 -6.24
CA ALA A 922 19.11 -13.62 -6.01
C ALA A 922 18.74 -15.05 -5.55
N ASN A 923 17.48 -15.31 -5.19
CA ASN A 923 16.98 -16.62 -4.72
C ASN A 923 15.85 -17.15 -5.63
N SER A 924 16.12 -17.24 -6.93
CA SER A 924 15.33 -18.10 -7.81
C SER A 924 15.66 -19.57 -7.52
N ASN A 925 14.94 -20.19 -6.57
CA ASN A 925 14.42 -21.58 -6.61
C ASN A 925 13.72 -21.97 -5.29
N TRP A 926 12.43 -21.65 -5.21
CA TRP A 926 11.30 -22.29 -4.49
C TRP A 926 11.58 -23.38 -3.42
N ILE A 927 10.82 -23.39 -2.31
CA ILE A 927 9.54 -24.14 -2.21
C ILE A 927 8.61 -23.59 -1.11
N ASN A 928 7.32 -23.51 -1.48
CA ASN A 928 6.10 -23.37 -0.67
C ASN A 928 6.11 -24.13 0.68
N VAL A 929 5.66 -23.47 1.76
CA VAL A 929 4.38 -23.73 2.48
C VAL A 929 3.95 -22.44 3.17
#